data_AF-A0A7R9XSM3-F1
#
_entry.id   AF-A0A7R9XSM3-F1
#
_cell.length_a   1.000
_cell.length_b   1.000
_cell.length_c   1.000
_cell.angle_alpha   90.00
_cell.angle_beta   90.00
_cell.angle_gamma   90.00
#
_symmetry.space_group_name_H-M   'P 1'
#
loop_
_entity.id
_entity.type
_entity.pdbx_description
1 polymer ?
#
loop_
_entity_poly.entity_id
_entity_poly.type
_entity_poly.pdbx_seq_one_letter_code
_entity_poly.pdbx_strand_id
1 'polypeptide(L)'
;AAAAATTRTRGDKSGTSAALRVACWATVLDAVCTDVLDALPRARGTVLCGNFGIILINAAWCESERGKRAFDLLEKMVYVTMMRGAQSGGVVTFDECREKARGEGAAVALRGARSRVVNMKRTDLSKLVRAKAERDSGGAKMGRQNVTRMIVGHTRFATTSKATFDGTHPHQWSPPQQCLVYGQKQKTPGPTRVGVENYITHNGDFDFYQINKNWYELGEMQRWLEIATGHPMPSVVDSAAIAGVIDLLRAQGSFALAARFAVCAGLNTSDASKDAPVPTLAKFEEIARYFEIALDASLSAGKHTVRELGFQASTRELLTEKVVSALEGEGKAAIECINYYIDEEMGSSLRHFVRSTIDAFFDNDSLFVTKTFLANAKGSFGLMVTNSLDAHRQLCVAARGQTISIAFYPKKGLICYGSEQAAVKAGLSIPTPGGDVLASVHGGEFGDDNAAVRLDLDDLNGEICLLDWEDGDEPAVSFPNSHLEQYPLMGGKVTVVLAAEGTSGVSKSTIGTSAQSLVMRKPSLHVGVSVDKKLFRRMTRLEGNDLIKPLLPDREDLVLHDIHDIPKILRNIQEDWQNRPQATISLNRLTAWNLARCVRRRLDRRLNSTTKSSRSIDVVVTGCEVSLWLAEQFAADLQQAFPRLTVKAVSSNKILGLFGQDIPIPTVGFPDSKKNDDFTDSVVIVVSHSGGTFAPLATSNLLVSSTSSIFVVASEWDTQIGKQLRAIKSDGAFCSRIFSTDVGVRPAEPCSVSVAATQQLLTQIFMHMSLVILGNADYRKYTGAVVTKHDLAELERCNQMNITALEEIVGVKATGEKVDSSTERSLRAQGDEWSDHVLEGVKGWMMSFAYIVGTVTAGYPLITG
;
A
#
# COMPACT_ATOMS: atom_id res chain seq x y z
N ALA A 1 66.45 -5.54 -42.26
CA ALA A 1 66.96 -6.85 -42.74
C ALA A 1 66.36 -7.93 -41.84
N ALA A 2 65.69 -8.99 -42.27
CA ALA A 2 65.27 -9.51 -43.57
C ALA A 2 63.99 -10.33 -43.34
N ALA A 3 63.27 -10.64 -44.42
CA ALA A 3 61.92 -11.19 -44.44
C ALA A 3 61.85 -12.74 -44.34
N ALA A 4 60.62 -13.20 -44.03
CA ALA A 4 59.95 -14.43 -44.47
C ALA A 4 60.38 -15.82 -43.95
N ALA A 5 59.45 -16.53 -43.29
CA ALA A 5 58.87 -17.80 -43.78
C ALA A 5 57.81 -18.40 -42.81
N THR A 6 56.70 -18.82 -43.41
CA THR A 6 55.53 -19.60 -42.95
C THR A 6 55.72 -20.70 -41.91
N THR A 7 54.79 -20.80 -40.95
CA THR A 7 54.29 -22.10 -40.45
C THR A 7 52.85 -21.97 -39.90
N ARG A 8 51.92 -22.74 -40.48
CA ARG A 8 50.55 -22.93 -39.97
C ARG A 8 50.60 -23.71 -38.65
N THR A 9 49.95 -23.23 -37.60
CA THR A 9 49.60 -24.03 -36.42
C THR A 9 48.09 -23.99 -36.16
N ARG A 10 47.52 -25.18 -35.97
CA ARG A 10 46.13 -25.42 -35.55
C ARG A 10 45.88 -24.74 -34.21
N GLY A 11 44.93 -23.80 -34.18
CA GLY A 11 44.48 -23.13 -32.96
C GLY A 11 43.57 -24.04 -32.11
N ASP A 12 43.89 -24.04 -30.83
CA ASP A 12 43.44 -24.90 -29.74
C ASP A 12 41.96 -24.68 -29.38
N LYS A 13 41.12 -25.72 -29.46
CA LYS A 13 39.70 -25.71 -29.05
C LYS A 13 39.49 -26.12 -27.58
N SER A 14 40.56 -26.29 -26.79
CA SER A 14 40.46 -26.83 -25.42
C SER A 14 40.20 -25.77 -24.33
N GLY A 15 40.56 -24.50 -24.55
CA GLY A 15 40.46 -23.44 -23.54
C GLY A 15 39.04 -22.91 -23.26
N THR A 16 38.16 -22.89 -24.26
CA THR A 16 36.80 -22.34 -24.12
C THR A 16 35.86 -23.25 -23.32
N SER A 17 36.04 -24.57 -23.36
CA SER A 17 35.26 -25.53 -22.57
C SER A 17 35.57 -25.44 -21.07
N ALA A 18 36.82 -25.18 -20.70
CA ALA A 18 37.22 -25.07 -19.30
C ALA A 18 36.68 -23.78 -18.66
N ALA A 19 36.77 -22.65 -19.37
CA ALA A 19 36.20 -21.38 -18.92
C ALA A 19 34.67 -21.44 -18.76
N LEU A 20 33.97 -22.13 -19.67
CA LEU A 20 32.51 -22.32 -19.57
C LEU A 20 32.12 -23.19 -18.38
N ARG A 21 32.89 -24.25 -18.08
CA ARG A 21 32.66 -25.10 -16.91
C ARG A 21 32.94 -24.37 -15.62
N VAL A 22 33.99 -23.55 -15.56
CA VAL A 22 34.31 -22.73 -14.38
C VAL A 22 33.23 -21.67 -14.17
N ALA A 23 32.76 -21.01 -15.23
CA ALA A 23 31.65 -20.07 -15.13
C ALA A 23 30.35 -20.76 -14.68
N CYS A 24 30.03 -21.94 -15.23
CA CYS A 24 28.87 -22.73 -14.82
C CYS A 24 28.96 -23.15 -13.35
N TRP A 25 30.10 -23.68 -12.90
CA TRP A 25 30.30 -24.05 -11.50
C TRP A 25 30.34 -22.83 -10.57
N ALA A 26 30.87 -21.69 -11.01
CA ALA A 26 30.82 -20.45 -10.24
C ALA A 26 29.38 -19.93 -10.10
N THR A 27 28.58 -20.00 -11.17
CA THR A 27 27.15 -19.65 -11.11
C THR A 27 26.35 -20.64 -10.26
N VAL A 28 26.64 -21.93 -10.33
CA VAL A 28 26.02 -22.94 -9.47
C VAL A 28 26.44 -22.73 -8.02
N LEU A 29 27.71 -22.42 -7.74
CA LEU A 29 28.18 -22.16 -6.39
C LEU A 29 27.59 -20.86 -5.86
N ASP A 30 27.51 -19.80 -6.67
CA ASP A 30 26.86 -18.55 -6.31
C ASP A 30 25.36 -18.77 -6.05
N ALA A 31 24.65 -19.48 -6.92
CA ALA A 31 23.25 -19.84 -6.72
C ALA A 31 23.04 -20.73 -5.47
N VAL A 32 23.93 -21.67 -5.18
CA VAL A 32 23.84 -22.49 -3.96
C VAL A 32 24.16 -21.64 -2.72
N CYS A 33 25.21 -20.84 -2.74
CA CYS A 33 25.59 -19.98 -1.63
C CYS A 33 24.54 -18.89 -1.36
N THR A 34 23.87 -18.41 -2.39
CA THR A 34 22.94 -17.28 -2.28
C THR A 34 21.46 -17.68 -2.22
N ASP A 35 21.05 -18.80 -2.82
CA ASP A 35 19.65 -19.27 -2.82
C ASP A 35 19.40 -20.49 -1.91
N VAL A 36 20.43 -21.27 -1.57
CA VAL A 36 20.31 -22.47 -0.71
C VAL A 36 20.90 -22.24 0.68
N LEU A 37 22.05 -21.57 0.77
CA LEU A 37 22.81 -21.41 2.02
C LEU A 37 22.76 -20.01 2.64
N ASP A 38 22.20 -19.01 1.92
CA ASP A 38 22.02 -17.62 2.38
C ASP A 38 23.29 -16.96 2.95
N ALA A 39 24.46 -17.27 2.38
CA ALA A 39 25.78 -16.99 2.97
C ALA A 39 26.43 -15.65 2.53
N LEU A 40 25.80 -14.87 1.65
CA LEU A 40 26.35 -13.59 1.13
C LEU A 40 25.33 -12.44 1.25
N PRO A 41 25.76 -11.23 1.68
CA PRO A 41 24.88 -10.08 1.79
C PRO A 41 24.46 -9.57 0.41
N ARG A 42 23.17 -9.59 0.13
CA ARG A 42 22.57 -9.09 -1.12
C ARG A 42 22.13 -7.63 -0.97
N ALA A 43 22.36 -6.83 -2.00
CA ALA A 43 21.88 -5.45 -2.06
C ALA A 43 20.34 -5.42 -2.01
N ARG A 44 19.79 -4.58 -1.13
CA ARG A 44 18.34 -4.39 -0.94
C ARG A 44 17.72 -3.82 -2.22
N GLY A 45 17.06 -4.68 -3.00
CA GLY A 45 16.12 -4.25 -4.03
C GLY A 45 14.80 -3.83 -3.38
N THR A 46 14.22 -2.73 -3.85
CA THR A 46 12.92 -2.22 -3.40
C THR A 46 11.82 -3.16 -3.91
N VAL A 47 11.22 -3.95 -3.03
CA VAL A 47 10.09 -4.82 -3.39
C VAL A 47 8.85 -4.52 -2.57
N LEU A 48 7.68 -4.58 -3.22
CA LEU A 48 6.47 -3.89 -2.77
C LEU A 48 5.36 -4.90 -2.42
N CYS A 49 4.99 -4.90 -1.15
CA CYS A 49 3.80 -5.57 -0.63
C CYS A 49 2.55 -4.70 -0.80
N GLY A 50 1.36 -5.16 -0.38
CA GLY A 50 0.15 -4.35 -0.50
C GLY A 50 -1.00 -4.79 0.39
N ASN A 51 -1.60 -3.83 1.11
CA ASN A 51 -2.83 -4.04 1.85
C ASN A 51 -4.03 -4.07 0.90
N PHE A 52 -5.06 -4.80 1.27
CA PHE A 52 -6.38 -4.76 0.64
C PHE A 52 -7.45 -5.13 1.67
N GLY A 53 -8.69 -4.69 1.45
CA GLY A 53 -9.81 -5.19 2.24
C GLY A 53 -11.17 -4.74 1.75
N ILE A 54 -12.18 -5.42 2.27
CA ILE A 54 -13.58 -5.34 1.85
C ILE A 54 -14.44 -5.20 3.11
N ILE A 55 -15.41 -4.29 3.09
CA ILE A 55 -16.44 -4.16 4.14
C ILE A 55 -17.81 -4.31 3.47
N LEU A 56 -18.59 -5.27 3.94
CA LEU A 56 -19.87 -5.70 3.36
C LEU A 56 -21.03 -5.12 4.17
N ILE A 57 -21.36 -3.85 3.91
CA ILE A 57 -22.46 -3.13 4.60
C ILE A 57 -23.82 -3.74 4.23
N ASN A 58 -23.98 -4.20 2.99
CA ASN A 58 -25.18 -4.91 2.56
C ASN A 58 -25.06 -6.42 2.83
N ALA A 59 -25.95 -6.95 3.67
CA ALA A 59 -26.01 -8.37 4.03
C ALA A 59 -26.17 -9.32 2.82
N ALA A 60 -26.72 -8.84 1.70
CA ALA A 60 -26.85 -9.65 0.49
C ALA A 60 -25.50 -10.18 -0.03
N TRP A 61 -24.38 -9.49 0.23
CA TRP A 61 -23.05 -9.98 -0.10
C TRP A 61 -22.64 -11.24 0.67
N CYS A 62 -23.20 -11.44 1.86
CA CYS A 62 -22.97 -12.61 2.72
C CYS A 62 -24.00 -13.71 2.49
N GLU A 63 -25.27 -13.33 2.31
CA GLU A 63 -26.41 -14.25 2.22
C GLU A 63 -26.57 -14.86 0.82
N SER A 64 -26.42 -14.04 -0.23
CA SER A 64 -26.61 -14.49 -1.61
C SER A 64 -25.48 -15.41 -2.03
N GLU A 65 -25.84 -16.51 -2.72
CA GLU A 65 -24.90 -17.52 -3.20
C GLU A 65 -23.91 -18.00 -2.11
N ARG A 66 -24.29 -17.88 -0.83
CA ARG A 66 -23.45 -18.19 0.35
C ARG A 66 -22.11 -17.45 0.38
N GLY A 67 -22.10 -16.18 -0.04
CA GLY A 67 -20.92 -15.31 0.02
C GLY A 67 -19.98 -15.40 -1.17
N LYS A 68 -20.27 -16.23 -2.17
CA LYS A 68 -19.38 -16.48 -3.32
C LYS A 68 -18.93 -15.20 -4.03
N ARG A 69 -19.83 -14.24 -4.22
CA ARG A 69 -19.55 -12.96 -4.86
C ARG A 69 -18.60 -12.06 -4.07
N ALA A 70 -18.64 -12.12 -2.74
CA ALA A 70 -17.66 -11.43 -1.91
C ALA A 70 -16.26 -12.04 -2.07
N PHE A 71 -16.16 -13.35 -2.26
CA PHE A 71 -14.90 -14.04 -2.54
C PHE A 71 -14.41 -13.85 -3.99
N ASP A 72 -15.30 -13.67 -4.97
CA ASP A 72 -14.94 -13.21 -6.32
C ASP A 72 -14.29 -11.81 -6.25
N LEU A 73 -14.87 -10.91 -5.45
CA LEU A 73 -14.31 -9.58 -5.22
C LEU A 73 -12.96 -9.64 -4.53
N LEU A 74 -12.83 -10.49 -3.51
CA LEU A 74 -11.56 -10.73 -2.83
C LEU A 74 -10.48 -11.21 -3.81
N GLU A 75 -10.77 -12.23 -4.63
CA GLU A 75 -9.82 -12.75 -5.62
C GLU A 75 -9.37 -11.64 -6.57
N LYS A 76 -10.31 -10.84 -7.09
CA LYS A 76 -9.97 -9.74 -8.00
C LYS A 76 -9.10 -8.67 -7.35
N MET A 77 -9.38 -8.31 -6.09
CA MET A 77 -8.55 -7.35 -5.34
C MET A 77 -7.15 -7.90 -5.07
N VAL A 78 -7.04 -9.17 -4.64
CA VAL A 78 -5.76 -9.84 -4.41
C VAL A 78 -4.97 -9.93 -5.71
N TYR A 79 -5.63 -10.29 -6.79
CA TYR A 79 -5.05 -10.43 -8.13
C TYR A 79 -4.40 -9.14 -8.62
N VAL A 80 -5.06 -7.99 -8.43
CA VAL A 80 -4.46 -6.69 -8.75
C VAL A 80 -3.34 -6.32 -7.78
N THR A 81 -3.52 -6.60 -6.48
CA THR A 81 -2.51 -6.25 -5.48
C THR A 81 -1.23 -7.07 -5.62
N MET A 82 -1.34 -8.34 -6.04
CA MET A 82 -0.21 -9.27 -6.19
C MET A 82 0.62 -9.07 -7.45
N MET A 83 0.21 -8.20 -8.40
CA MET A 83 0.92 -7.95 -9.67
C MET A 83 2.40 -7.54 -9.50
N ARG A 84 2.79 -7.17 -8.27
CA ARG A 84 4.16 -6.82 -7.88
C ARG A 84 4.99 -8.04 -7.44
N GLY A 85 4.54 -9.25 -7.76
CA GLY A 85 5.25 -10.52 -7.56
C GLY A 85 5.04 -11.18 -6.18
N ALA A 86 3.92 -10.91 -5.52
CA ALA A 86 3.70 -11.37 -4.14
C ALA A 86 3.82 -12.90 -3.98
N GLN A 87 4.54 -13.31 -2.94
CA GLN A 87 4.90 -14.70 -2.67
C GLN A 87 4.13 -15.30 -1.50
N SER A 88 3.50 -14.49 -0.66
CA SER A 88 2.57 -14.97 0.35
C SER A 88 1.48 -13.93 0.60
N GLY A 89 0.42 -14.34 1.28
CA GLY A 89 -0.66 -13.43 1.62
C GLY A 89 -1.71 -14.09 2.48
N GLY A 90 -2.63 -13.28 2.96
CA GLY A 90 -3.71 -13.78 3.80
C GLY A 90 -4.75 -12.73 4.09
N VAL A 91 -5.81 -13.18 4.74
CA VAL A 91 -6.89 -12.35 5.24
C VAL A 91 -7.26 -12.71 6.68
N VAL A 92 -7.91 -11.79 7.36
CA VAL A 92 -8.66 -12.03 8.58
C VAL A 92 -10.08 -11.53 8.37
N THR A 93 -11.05 -12.29 8.87
CA THR A 93 -12.44 -11.88 9.04
C THR A 93 -12.90 -12.24 10.45
N PHE A 94 -14.06 -11.75 10.89
CA PHE A 94 -14.54 -11.95 12.25
C PHE A 94 -15.87 -12.68 12.25
N ASP A 95 -15.94 -13.79 12.97
CA ASP A 95 -17.14 -14.59 13.19
C ASP A 95 -17.77 -14.29 14.56
N GLU A 96 -19.10 -14.33 14.65
CA GLU A 96 -19.82 -14.32 15.92
C GLU A 96 -19.43 -15.54 16.78
N CYS A 97 -19.11 -15.30 18.06
CA CYS A 97 -18.95 -16.38 19.02
C CYS A 97 -20.31 -17.06 19.31
N ARG A 98 -20.28 -18.38 19.56
CA ARG A 98 -21.50 -19.13 19.93
C ARG A 98 -22.11 -18.67 21.25
N GLU A 99 -21.27 -18.17 22.16
CA GLU A 99 -21.70 -17.60 23.43
C GLU A 99 -22.04 -16.12 23.23
N LYS A 100 -23.32 -15.79 23.38
CA LYS A 100 -23.78 -14.40 23.36
C LYS A 100 -23.56 -13.78 24.73
N ALA A 101 -22.92 -12.61 24.77
CA ALA A 101 -22.87 -11.78 25.96
C ALA A 101 -24.29 -11.49 26.46
N ARG A 102 -24.50 -11.61 27.78
CA ARG A 102 -25.80 -11.38 28.42
C ARG A 102 -25.82 -9.98 29.02
N GLY A 103 -26.73 -9.12 28.57
CA GLY A 103 -26.92 -7.76 29.07
C GLY A 103 -27.02 -6.73 27.94
N GLU A 104 -27.85 -5.71 28.13
CA GLU A 104 -28.00 -4.62 27.16
C GLU A 104 -26.68 -3.83 27.02
N GLY A 105 -26.16 -3.72 25.80
CA GLY A 105 -24.93 -2.99 25.52
C GLY A 105 -23.65 -3.68 26.00
N ALA A 106 -23.70 -4.96 26.38
CA ALA A 106 -22.53 -5.75 26.77
C ALA A 106 -21.49 -5.87 25.63
N ALA A 107 -20.24 -6.17 25.97
CA ALA A 107 -19.17 -6.33 25.01
C ALA A 107 -19.48 -7.44 23.99
N VAL A 108 -19.28 -7.15 22.70
CA VAL A 108 -19.53 -8.11 21.61
C VAL A 108 -18.38 -9.11 21.56
N ALA A 109 -18.71 -10.40 21.58
CA ALA A 109 -17.73 -11.47 21.45
C ALA A 109 -17.62 -11.90 19.99
N LEU A 110 -16.59 -11.42 19.29
CA LEU A 110 -16.18 -11.91 17.97
C LEU A 110 -14.89 -12.71 18.06
N ARG A 111 -14.69 -13.58 17.07
CA ARG A 111 -13.46 -14.36 16.91
C ARG A 111 -12.84 -14.13 15.54
N GLY A 112 -11.54 -13.89 15.51
CA GLY A 112 -10.77 -13.79 14.28
C GLY A 112 -10.64 -15.14 13.56
N ALA A 113 -11.02 -15.18 12.28
CA ALA A 113 -10.74 -16.27 11.36
C ALA A 113 -9.64 -15.81 10.39
N ARG A 114 -8.41 -16.18 10.73
CA ARG A 114 -7.19 -15.82 9.99
C ARG A 114 -6.81 -16.90 8.99
N SER A 115 -6.81 -16.56 7.71
CA SER A 115 -6.49 -17.44 6.58
C SER A 115 -5.21 -16.96 5.91
N ARG A 116 -4.13 -17.76 6.00
CA ARG A 116 -2.82 -17.43 5.41
C ARG A 116 -2.39 -18.51 4.43
N VAL A 117 -1.70 -18.09 3.37
CA VAL A 117 -1.13 -18.97 2.35
C VAL A 117 0.24 -18.47 1.94
N VAL A 118 1.14 -19.41 1.65
CA VAL A 118 2.42 -19.13 0.98
C VAL A 118 2.30 -19.68 -0.43
N ASN A 119 2.58 -18.83 -1.41
CA ASN A 119 2.52 -19.18 -2.81
C ASN A 119 3.65 -20.16 -3.14
N MET A 120 3.34 -21.21 -3.89
CA MET A 120 4.35 -22.11 -4.45
C MET A 120 4.76 -21.62 -5.85
N LYS A 121 5.86 -22.17 -6.38
CA LYS A 121 6.31 -21.85 -7.74
C LYS A 121 5.18 -22.24 -8.73
N ARG A 122 4.70 -21.28 -9.53
CA ARG A 122 3.63 -21.43 -10.54
C ARG A 122 2.20 -21.62 -10.00
N THR A 123 1.91 -21.21 -8.76
CA THR A 123 0.52 -21.08 -8.28
C THR A 123 0.07 -19.63 -8.25
N ASP A 124 -1.24 -19.41 -8.28
CA ASP A 124 -1.85 -18.09 -8.25
C ASP A 124 -2.28 -17.75 -6.81
N LEU A 125 -1.59 -16.77 -6.21
CA LEU A 125 -1.84 -16.36 -4.84
C LEU A 125 -3.30 -15.90 -4.62
N SER A 126 -3.92 -15.24 -5.60
CA SER A 126 -5.30 -14.77 -5.50
C SER A 126 -6.29 -15.92 -5.31
N LYS A 127 -6.12 -16.99 -6.10
CA LYS A 127 -6.92 -18.22 -6.01
C LYS A 127 -6.66 -18.96 -4.71
N LEU A 128 -5.41 -19.01 -4.25
CA LEU A 128 -5.06 -19.65 -2.97
C LEU A 128 -5.66 -18.92 -1.77
N VAL A 129 -5.53 -17.59 -1.71
CA VAL A 129 -6.11 -16.75 -0.65
C VAL A 129 -7.62 -16.90 -0.65
N ARG A 130 -8.26 -16.80 -1.83
CA ARG A 130 -9.70 -17.02 -1.98
C ARG A 130 -10.11 -18.39 -1.43
N ALA A 131 -9.52 -19.46 -1.95
CA ALA A 131 -9.92 -20.82 -1.59
C ALA A 131 -9.74 -21.10 -0.09
N LYS A 132 -8.70 -20.53 0.54
CA LYS A 132 -8.49 -20.67 1.98
C LYS A 132 -9.51 -19.85 2.79
N ALA A 133 -9.75 -18.60 2.41
CA ALA A 133 -10.70 -17.72 3.08
C ALA A 133 -12.14 -18.25 2.99
N GLU A 134 -12.55 -18.71 1.80
CA GLU A 134 -13.87 -19.30 1.56
C GLU A 134 -14.06 -20.59 2.37
N ARG A 135 -13.02 -21.43 2.48
CA ARG A 135 -13.06 -22.64 3.31
C ARG A 135 -13.19 -22.33 4.80
N ASP A 136 -12.48 -21.33 5.28
CA ASP A 136 -12.43 -21.02 6.71
C ASP A 136 -13.70 -20.31 7.17
N SER A 137 -14.22 -19.37 6.37
CA SER A 137 -15.27 -18.42 6.79
C SER A 137 -16.45 -18.29 5.83
N GLY A 138 -16.41 -18.90 4.64
CA GLY A 138 -17.49 -18.82 3.65
C GLY A 138 -18.67 -19.75 3.92
N GLY A 139 -19.56 -19.88 2.93
CA GLY A 139 -20.65 -20.85 2.96
C GLY A 139 -21.71 -20.52 4.03
N ALA A 140 -22.20 -21.56 4.71
CA ALA A 140 -23.20 -21.42 5.76
C ALA A 140 -22.69 -20.66 7.01
N LYS A 141 -21.37 -20.53 7.21
CA LYS A 141 -20.81 -19.73 8.30
C LYS A 141 -21.01 -18.23 8.04
N MET A 142 -20.79 -17.80 6.79
CA MET A 142 -20.97 -16.42 6.38
C MET A 142 -22.45 -16.02 6.39
N GLY A 143 -23.31 -16.79 5.72
CA GLY A 143 -24.72 -16.43 5.51
C GLY A 143 -25.68 -16.62 6.69
N ARG A 144 -25.21 -17.05 7.88
CA ARG A 144 -26.07 -17.26 9.07
C ARG A 144 -25.83 -16.24 10.19
N GLN A 145 -24.85 -15.36 10.04
CA GLN A 145 -24.45 -14.43 11.08
C GLN A 145 -25.03 -13.06 10.81
N ASN A 146 -25.42 -12.35 11.87
CA ASN A 146 -26.04 -11.04 11.78
C ASN A 146 -25.04 -9.94 12.14
N VAL A 147 -23.83 -10.02 11.56
CA VAL A 147 -22.75 -9.05 11.76
C VAL A 147 -22.22 -8.59 10.40
N THR A 148 -22.00 -7.28 10.27
CA THR A 148 -21.31 -6.71 9.10
C THR A 148 -19.95 -7.38 8.96
N ARG A 149 -19.68 -7.96 7.79
CA ARG A 149 -18.44 -8.68 7.55
C ARG A 149 -17.40 -7.75 6.96
N MET A 150 -16.21 -7.80 7.53
CA MET A 150 -15.00 -7.30 6.89
C MET A 150 -14.08 -8.45 6.50
N ILE A 151 -13.38 -8.30 5.38
CA ILE A 151 -12.29 -9.18 4.95
C ILE A 151 -11.08 -8.29 4.78
N VAL A 152 -10.08 -8.47 5.64
CA VAL A 152 -8.92 -7.59 5.71
C VAL A 152 -7.68 -8.40 5.44
N GLY A 153 -6.89 -7.99 4.45
CA GLY A 153 -5.73 -8.77 4.03
C GLY A 153 -4.56 -7.97 3.50
N HIS A 154 -3.52 -8.73 3.18
CA HIS A 154 -2.28 -8.20 2.65
C HIS A 154 -1.55 -9.27 1.84
N THR A 155 -0.95 -8.84 0.74
CA THR A 155 -0.04 -9.66 -0.06
C THR A 155 1.40 -9.22 0.22
N ARG A 156 2.26 -10.16 0.58
CA ARG A 156 3.66 -9.92 0.91
C ARG A 156 4.58 -10.40 -0.21
N PHE A 157 5.54 -9.57 -0.57
CA PHE A 157 6.73 -9.97 -1.32
C PHE A 157 7.87 -10.26 -0.35
N ALA A 158 8.69 -11.27 -0.62
CA ALA A 158 9.83 -11.55 0.23
C ALA A 158 11.03 -10.66 -0.12
N THR A 159 11.39 -9.75 0.78
CA THR A 159 12.47 -8.78 0.61
C THR A 159 13.87 -9.41 0.68
N THR A 160 13.99 -10.59 1.29
CA THR A 160 15.21 -11.39 1.43
C THR A 160 14.82 -12.88 1.49
N SER A 161 15.07 -13.64 0.41
CA SER A 161 14.80 -15.10 0.29
C SER A 161 13.36 -15.56 0.59
N LYS A 162 13.09 -16.87 0.50
CA LYS A 162 11.77 -17.53 0.44
C LYS A 162 10.73 -16.95 1.43
N ALA A 163 9.54 -16.58 0.94
CA ALA A 163 8.41 -16.23 1.81
C ALA A 163 8.12 -17.34 2.83
N THR A 164 8.13 -16.98 4.11
CA THR A 164 7.80 -17.89 5.23
C THR A 164 6.36 -17.68 5.68
N PHE A 165 5.76 -18.75 6.21
CA PHE A 165 4.41 -18.69 6.74
C PHE A 165 4.33 -17.74 7.95
N ASP A 166 5.34 -17.74 8.82
CA ASP A 166 5.36 -16.90 10.03
C ASP A 166 5.40 -15.41 9.70
N GLY A 167 6.15 -15.03 8.67
CA GLY A 167 6.19 -13.67 8.16
C GLY A 167 5.00 -13.30 7.25
N THR A 168 3.92 -14.09 7.21
CA THR A 168 2.76 -13.83 6.36
C THR A 168 1.64 -13.15 7.17
N HIS A 169 1.15 -12.03 6.64
CA HIS A 169 0.02 -11.25 7.17
C HIS A 169 -1.34 -11.96 7.06
N PRO A 170 -2.38 -11.49 7.78
CA PRO A 170 -2.34 -10.49 8.85
C PRO A 170 -1.50 -10.96 10.05
N HIS A 171 -0.87 -10.04 10.75
CA HIS A 171 -0.08 -10.34 11.95
C HIS A 171 -0.91 -10.15 13.22
N GLN A 172 -0.57 -10.96 14.21
CA GLN A 172 -1.07 -10.94 15.57
C GLN A 172 0.12 -11.30 16.46
N TRP A 173 0.29 -10.60 17.57
CA TRP A 173 1.33 -10.90 18.55
C TRP A 173 0.82 -11.86 19.60
N SER A 174 -0.13 -11.42 20.43
CA SER A 174 -0.73 -12.26 21.46
C SER A 174 -1.82 -13.16 20.85
N PRO A 175 -1.84 -14.47 21.15
CA PRO A 175 -2.97 -15.33 20.81
C PRO A 175 -4.26 -14.84 21.48
N PRO A 176 -5.46 -15.28 21.05
CA PRO A 176 -6.71 -14.88 21.69
C PRO A 176 -6.68 -14.98 23.21
N GLN A 177 -6.84 -13.83 23.89
CA GLN A 177 -6.81 -13.73 25.34
C GLN A 177 -8.22 -13.56 25.88
N GLN A 178 -8.58 -14.31 26.92
CA GLN A 178 -9.86 -14.09 27.61
C GLN A 178 -9.68 -12.95 28.60
N CYS A 179 -10.35 -11.83 28.37
CA CYS A 179 -10.25 -10.63 29.21
C CYS A 179 -11.63 -10.21 29.73
N LEU A 180 -11.66 -9.56 30.89
CA LEU A 180 -12.86 -8.88 31.39
C LEU A 180 -13.00 -7.54 30.70
N VAL A 181 -14.14 -7.33 30.04
CA VAL A 181 -14.41 -6.15 29.20
C VAL A 181 -15.80 -5.58 29.49
N TYR A 182 -15.87 -4.26 29.59
CA TYR A 182 -17.11 -3.49 29.60
C TYR A 182 -17.45 -3.04 28.18
N GLY A 183 -18.71 -3.25 27.78
CA GLY A 183 -19.22 -2.66 26.54
C GLY A 183 -19.40 -1.15 26.69
N GLN A 184 -19.12 -0.38 25.65
CA GLN A 184 -19.25 1.09 25.71
C GLN A 184 -20.70 1.55 25.94
N LYS A 185 -21.68 0.80 25.45
CA LYS A 185 -23.12 1.03 25.65
C LYS A 185 -23.68 0.34 26.89
N GLN A 186 -22.84 -0.36 27.67
CA GLN A 186 -23.27 -1.07 28.87
C GLN A 186 -23.74 -0.08 29.93
N LYS A 187 -24.88 -0.37 30.56
CA LYS A 187 -25.46 0.43 31.67
C LYS A 187 -25.46 -0.30 33.00
N THR A 188 -25.26 -1.61 32.99
CA THR A 188 -25.33 -2.46 34.19
C THR A 188 -23.94 -2.77 34.74
N PRO A 189 -23.79 -2.96 36.06
CA PRO A 189 -22.55 -3.43 36.67
C PRO A 189 -22.08 -4.80 36.13
N GLY A 190 -20.78 -5.04 36.20
CA GLY A 190 -20.12 -6.31 35.94
C GLY A 190 -19.52 -6.41 34.52
N PRO A 191 -18.21 -6.72 34.39
CA PRO A 191 -17.61 -6.94 33.09
C PRO A 191 -18.03 -8.29 32.49
N THR A 192 -17.93 -8.42 31.17
CA THR A 192 -18.11 -9.69 30.46
C THR A 192 -16.76 -10.29 30.10
N ARG A 193 -16.57 -11.60 30.31
CA ARG A 193 -15.40 -12.33 29.84
C ARG A 193 -15.53 -12.57 28.32
N VAL A 194 -14.65 -11.98 27.52
CA VAL A 194 -14.65 -12.10 26.06
C VAL A 194 -13.24 -12.33 25.51
N GLY A 195 -13.16 -12.92 24.31
CA GLY A 195 -11.91 -13.10 23.59
C GLY A 195 -11.43 -11.79 22.94
N VAL A 196 -10.26 -11.32 23.33
CA VAL A 196 -9.60 -10.14 22.76
C VAL A 196 -8.50 -10.59 21.81
N GLU A 197 -8.57 -10.11 20.58
CA GLU A 197 -7.61 -10.38 19.51
C GLU A 197 -7.37 -9.09 18.71
N ASN A 198 -6.11 -8.72 18.49
CA ASN A 198 -5.75 -7.63 17.59
C ASN A 198 -5.06 -8.21 16.35
N TYR A 199 -5.41 -7.65 15.19
CA TYR A 199 -4.81 -8.00 13.91
C TYR A 199 -4.38 -6.73 13.18
N ILE A 200 -3.21 -6.80 12.56
CA ILE A 200 -2.70 -5.72 11.72
C ILE A 200 -2.33 -6.23 10.33
N THR A 201 -2.47 -5.34 9.35
CA THR A 201 -1.78 -5.48 8.06
C THR A 201 -0.91 -4.27 7.85
N HIS A 202 0.30 -4.49 7.35
CA HIS A 202 1.31 -3.45 7.26
C HIS A 202 2.07 -3.57 5.94
N ASN A 203 2.17 -2.47 5.22
CA ASN A 203 3.09 -2.27 4.12
C ASN A 203 4.05 -1.14 4.51
N GLY A 204 5.34 -1.28 4.23
CA GLY A 204 6.38 -0.32 4.63
C GLY A 204 7.37 -0.90 5.62
N ASP A 205 8.00 -0.04 6.41
CA ASP A 205 9.09 -0.37 7.34
C ASP A 205 8.81 0.22 8.72
N PHE A 206 9.13 -0.52 9.78
CA PHE A 206 9.10 -0.05 11.16
C PHE A 206 10.49 -0.10 11.80
N ASP A 207 11.10 1.08 11.96
CA ASP A 207 12.52 1.20 12.34
C ASP A 207 12.72 1.41 13.86
N PHE A 208 11.99 2.37 14.43
CA PHE A 208 12.13 2.78 15.83
C PHE A 208 10.78 3.11 16.45
N TYR A 209 10.69 2.96 17.76
CA TYR A 209 9.54 3.39 18.55
C TYR A 209 9.98 4.24 19.75
N GLN A 210 9.20 5.27 20.06
CA GLN A 210 9.48 6.18 21.16
C GLN A 210 8.63 5.84 22.40
N ILE A 211 9.29 5.63 23.54
CA ILE A 211 8.64 5.55 24.87
C ILE A 211 9.31 6.59 25.77
N ASN A 212 8.52 7.47 26.40
CA ASN A 212 9.02 8.55 27.26
C ASN A 212 10.17 9.36 26.66
N LYS A 213 10.03 9.72 25.38
CA LYS A 213 11.01 10.47 24.58
C LYS A 213 12.28 9.70 24.21
N ASN A 214 12.47 8.49 24.73
CA ASN A 214 13.59 7.61 24.36
C ASN A 214 13.23 6.78 23.13
N TRP A 215 14.14 6.74 22.16
CA TRP A 215 13.99 5.94 20.94
C TRP A 215 14.61 4.56 21.15
N TYR A 216 13.82 3.53 20.84
CA TYR A 216 14.25 2.13 20.87
C TYR A 216 14.21 1.59 19.45
N GLU A 217 15.26 0.84 19.08
CA GLU A 217 15.29 0.18 17.77
C GLU A 217 14.37 -1.05 17.73
N LEU A 218 13.98 -1.48 16.53
CA LEU A 218 13.09 -2.63 16.33
C LEU A 218 13.48 -3.88 17.14
N GLY A 219 14.77 -4.22 17.18
CA GLY A 219 15.24 -5.42 17.90
C GLY A 219 15.16 -5.31 19.42
N GLU A 220 15.25 -4.10 19.99
CA GLU A 220 15.00 -3.85 21.41
C GLU A 220 13.51 -3.95 21.71
N MET A 221 12.69 -3.31 20.87
CA MET A 221 11.23 -3.38 20.99
C MET A 221 10.71 -4.81 20.92
N GLN A 222 11.18 -5.62 19.98
CA GLN A 222 10.79 -7.03 19.85
C GLN A 222 11.05 -7.83 21.13
N ARG A 223 12.23 -7.69 21.75
CA ARG A 223 12.58 -8.39 22.99
C ARG A 223 11.76 -7.89 24.18
N TRP A 224 11.58 -6.58 24.29
CA TRP A 224 10.77 -5.99 25.36
C TRP A 224 9.29 -6.38 25.24
N LEU A 225 8.74 -6.47 24.03
CA LEU A 225 7.36 -6.88 23.80
C LEU A 225 7.08 -8.29 24.33
N GLU A 226 8.04 -9.22 24.30
CA GLU A 226 7.85 -10.56 24.87
C GLU A 226 7.55 -10.50 26.37
N ILE A 227 8.25 -9.60 27.08
CA ILE A 227 8.07 -9.34 28.51
C ILE A 227 6.76 -8.58 28.73
N ALA A 228 6.54 -7.51 27.97
CA ALA A 228 5.41 -6.61 28.16
C ALA A 228 4.06 -7.28 27.87
N THR A 229 3.98 -8.17 26.88
CA THR A 229 2.74 -8.91 26.57
C THR A 229 2.67 -10.27 27.27
N GLY A 230 3.80 -10.80 27.72
CA GLY A 230 3.93 -12.15 28.28
C GLY A 230 3.85 -13.28 27.24
N HIS A 231 4.16 -13.00 25.97
CA HIS A 231 4.07 -13.96 24.87
C HIS A 231 5.33 -13.94 24.01
N PRO A 232 5.81 -15.10 23.52
CA PRO A 232 6.99 -15.14 22.66
C PRO A 232 6.74 -14.44 21.34
N MET A 233 7.80 -13.87 20.77
CA MET A 233 7.77 -13.21 19.48
C MET A 233 7.31 -14.19 18.38
N PRO A 234 6.20 -13.91 17.66
CA PRO A 234 5.64 -14.85 16.69
C PRO A 234 6.43 -14.88 15.37
N SER A 235 7.18 -13.83 15.06
CA SER A 235 8.02 -13.72 13.87
C SER A 235 8.99 -12.55 14.03
N VAL A 236 10.17 -12.66 13.40
CA VAL A 236 11.20 -11.61 13.39
C VAL A 236 10.88 -10.43 12.49
N VAL A 237 9.79 -10.49 11.71
CA VAL A 237 9.39 -9.40 10.84
C VAL A 237 8.90 -8.20 11.64
N ASP A 238 9.16 -7.01 11.14
CA ASP A 238 8.82 -5.72 11.74
C ASP A 238 7.32 -5.58 12.07
N SER A 239 6.47 -6.09 11.18
CA SER A 239 5.01 -6.07 11.27
C SER A 239 4.49 -6.85 12.47
N ALA A 240 5.22 -7.89 12.91
CA ALA A 240 4.87 -8.59 14.14
C ALA A 240 5.06 -7.66 15.36
N ALA A 241 6.17 -6.92 15.42
CA ALA A 241 6.41 -5.96 16.49
C ALA A 241 5.34 -4.86 16.53
N ILE A 242 4.88 -4.38 15.36
CA ILE A 242 3.73 -3.46 15.29
C ILE A 242 2.51 -4.08 15.98
N ALA A 243 2.17 -5.33 15.68
CA ALA A 243 1.05 -6.02 16.32
C ALA A 243 1.21 -6.08 17.85
N GLY A 244 2.42 -6.31 18.35
CA GLY A 244 2.72 -6.31 19.79
C GLY A 244 2.54 -4.93 20.43
N VAL A 245 2.98 -3.85 19.76
CA VAL A 245 2.72 -2.49 20.23
C VAL A 245 1.22 -2.19 20.25
N ILE A 246 0.47 -2.59 19.22
CA ILE A 246 -0.99 -2.46 19.20
C ILE A 246 -1.65 -3.22 20.36
N ASP A 247 -1.18 -4.42 20.71
CA ASP A 247 -1.66 -5.17 21.88
C ASP A 247 -1.47 -4.40 23.21
N LEU A 248 -0.40 -3.62 23.33
CA LEU A 248 -0.16 -2.78 24.51
C LEU A 248 -1.03 -1.52 24.49
N LEU A 249 -1.20 -0.91 23.33
CA LEU A 249 -1.95 0.34 23.20
C LEU A 249 -3.46 0.10 23.31
N ARG A 250 -4.04 -0.92 22.68
CA ARG A 250 -5.50 -1.13 22.64
C ARG A 250 -6.01 -1.65 23.98
N ALA A 251 -6.55 -0.73 24.79
CA ALA A 251 -6.98 -1.02 26.16
C ALA A 251 -8.43 -0.64 26.48
N GLN A 252 -9.10 0.17 25.65
CA GLN A 252 -10.46 0.64 25.93
C GLN A 252 -11.41 -0.52 26.28
N GLY A 253 -12.12 -0.37 27.41
CA GLY A 253 -13.08 -1.33 27.92
C GLY A 253 -12.50 -2.40 28.86
N SER A 254 -11.17 -2.54 29.00
CA SER A 254 -10.56 -3.50 29.94
C SER A 254 -9.56 -2.85 30.89
N PHE A 255 -9.86 -2.84 32.19
CA PHE A 255 -8.97 -2.23 33.19
C PHE A 255 -7.64 -2.97 33.34
N ALA A 256 -7.61 -4.29 33.15
CA ALA A 256 -6.35 -5.04 33.19
C ALA A 256 -5.41 -4.63 32.05
N LEU A 257 -5.93 -4.47 30.84
CA LEU A 257 -5.15 -3.99 29.69
C LEU A 257 -4.76 -2.51 29.85
N ALA A 258 -5.64 -1.69 30.42
CA ALA A 258 -5.38 -0.28 30.69
C ALA A 258 -4.29 -0.08 31.76
N ALA A 259 -4.30 -0.89 32.82
CA ALA A 259 -3.26 -0.88 33.85
C ALA A 259 -1.90 -1.32 33.26
N ARG A 260 -1.90 -2.33 32.37
CA ARG A 260 -0.71 -2.73 31.62
C ARG A 260 -0.18 -1.61 30.74
N PHE A 261 -1.05 -0.93 29.99
CA PHE A 261 -0.68 0.25 29.21
C PHE A 261 -0.06 1.34 30.07
N ALA A 262 -0.66 1.65 31.23
CA ALA A 262 -0.16 2.67 32.14
C ALA A 262 1.28 2.36 32.59
N VAL A 263 1.57 1.11 32.96
CA VAL A 263 2.93 0.68 33.34
C VAL A 263 3.90 0.71 32.17
N CYS A 264 3.50 0.19 31.00
CA CYS A 264 4.40 0.03 29.86
C CYS A 264 4.66 1.32 29.07
N ALA A 265 3.72 2.28 29.06
CA ALA A 265 3.82 3.46 28.22
C ALA A 265 3.19 4.73 28.79
N GLY A 266 2.39 4.63 29.87
CA GLY A 266 1.57 5.74 30.36
C GLY A 266 2.14 6.53 31.54
N LEU A 267 3.21 6.07 32.18
CA LEU A 267 3.90 6.75 33.28
C LEU A 267 5.21 7.36 32.78
N ASN A 268 5.72 8.42 33.43
CA ASN A 268 7.00 9.06 33.05
C ASN A 268 8.23 8.16 33.27
N THR A 269 8.06 7.11 34.07
CA THR A 269 9.05 6.10 34.47
C THR A 269 8.99 4.86 33.59
N SER A 270 8.00 4.74 32.70
CA SER A 270 7.91 3.64 31.74
C SER A 270 9.14 3.61 30.83
N ASP A 271 9.65 2.42 30.55
CA ASP A 271 10.74 2.22 29.59
C ASP A 271 10.55 0.89 28.84
N ALA A 272 11.30 0.74 27.75
CA ALA A 272 11.38 -0.51 27.00
C ALA A 272 12.64 -1.32 27.35
N SER A 273 13.11 -1.25 28.61
CA SER A 273 14.29 -1.99 29.04
C SER A 273 14.02 -3.49 29.06
N LYS A 274 15.01 -4.28 28.63
CA LYS A 274 14.98 -5.76 28.75
C LYS A 274 14.89 -6.24 30.20
N ASP A 275 15.28 -5.39 31.16
CA ASP A 275 15.31 -5.70 32.59
C ASP A 275 14.10 -5.10 33.33
N ALA A 276 13.15 -4.49 32.60
CA ALA A 276 11.96 -3.88 33.17
C ALA A 276 11.05 -4.94 33.83
N PRO A 277 10.71 -4.80 35.12
CA PRO A 277 9.89 -5.78 35.84
C PRO A 277 8.41 -5.58 35.49
N VAL A 278 7.97 -6.03 34.31
CA VAL A 278 6.55 -5.93 33.91
C VAL A 278 5.72 -7.04 34.56
N PRO A 279 4.64 -6.72 35.30
CA PRO A 279 3.74 -7.73 35.88
C PRO A 279 3.05 -8.60 34.82
N THR A 280 2.59 -9.78 35.24
CA THR A 280 1.78 -10.65 34.38
C THR A 280 0.35 -10.12 34.23
N LEU A 281 -0.35 -10.54 33.17
CA LEU A 281 -1.77 -10.17 32.97
C LEU A 281 -2.65 -10.54 34.17
N ALA A 282 -2.41 -11.67 34.84
CA ALA A 282 -3.14 -12.07 36.03
C ALA A 282 -2.96 -11.09 37.21
N LYS A 283 -1.77 -10.48 37.33
CA LYS A 283 -1.52 -9.42 38.32
C LYS A 283 -2.22 -8.12 37.94
N PHE A 284 -2.26 -7.77 36.66
CA PHE A 284 -3.08 -6.66 36.20
C PHE A 284 -4.58 -6.89 36.40
N GLU A 285 -5.07 -8.13 36.26
CA GLU A 285 -6.46 -8.49 36.62
C GLU A 285 -6.72 -8.32 38.12
N GLU A 286 -5.76 -8.61 39.00
CA GLU A 286 -5.87 -8.37 40.45
C GLU A 286 -6.01 -6.88 40.76
N ILE A 287 -5.19 -6.03 40.14
CA ILE A 287 -5.27 -4.57 40.28
C ILE A 287 -6.58 -4.03 39.67
N ALA A 288 -6.99 -4.56 38.52
CA ALA A 288 -8.19 -4.13 37.80
C ALA A 288 -9.47 -4.24 38.63
N ARG A 289 -9.58 -5.22 39.54
CA ARG A 289 -10.78 -5.39 40.38
C ARG A 289 -11.15 -4.14 41.18
N TYR A 290 -10.16 -3.36 41.64
CA TYR A 290 -10.42 -2.12 42.37
C TYR A 290 -11.06 -1.04 41.48
N PHE A 291 -10.65 -0.99 40.20
CA PHE A 291 -11.27 -0.11 39.21
C PHE A 291 -12.67 -0.58 38.83
N GLU A 292 -12.85 -1.90 38.67
CA GLU A 292 -14.14 -2.52 38.36
C GLU A 292 -15.18 -2.22 39.45
N ILE A 293 -14.83 -2.40 40.73
CA ILE A 293 -15.71 -2.08 41.86
C ILE A 293 -16.13 -0.60 41.84
N ALA A 294 -15.20 0.31 41.56
CA ALA A 294 -15.48 1.75 41.50
C ALA A 294 -16.40 2.12 40.33
N LEU A 295 -16.20 1.50 39.16
CA LEU A 295 -17.06 1.69 37.99
C LEU A 295 -18.44 1.09 38.20
N ASP A 296 -18.53 -0.12 38.74
CA ASP A 296 -19.78 -0.82 39.03
C ASP A 296 -20.67 -0.05 40.01
N ALA A 297 -20.07 0.56 41.03
CA ALA A 297 -20.79 1.47 41.93
C ALA A 297 -21.40 2.67 41.18
N SER A 298 -20.74 3.14 40.13
CA SER A 298 -21.23 4.26 39.30
C SER A 298 -22.31 3.81 38.30
N LEU A 299 -22.24 2.56 37.81
CA LEU A 299 -23.23 1.96 36.91
C LEU A 299 -24.47 1.43 37.63
N SER A 300 -24.41 1.20 38.95
CA SER A 300 -25.51 0.61 39.74
C SER A 300 -26.83 1.38 39.66
N ALA A 301 -26.80 2.67 39.33
CA ALA A 301 -27.99 3.48 39.11
C ALA A 301 -28.68 3.23 37.75
N GLY A 302 -28.01 2.58 36.79
CA GLY A 302 -28.52 2.29 35.44
C GLY A 302 -28.80 3.52 34.56
N LYS A 303 -28.38 4.71 35.00
CA LYS A 303 -28.71 5.99 34.34
C LYS A 303 -27.78 6.36 33.18
N HIS A 304 -26.53 5.92 33.24
CA HIS A 304 -25.49 6.30 32.31
C HIS A 304 -24.83 5.07 31.69
N THR A 305 -24.42 5.19 30.44
CA THR A 305 -23.54 4.20 29.80
C THR A 305 -22.09 4.36 30.27
N VAL A 306 -21.29 3.30 30.15
CA VAL A 306 -19.83 3.36 30.40
C VAL A 306 -19.19 4.51 29.62
N ARG A 307 -19.59 4.69 28.36
CA ARG A 307 -19.11 5.79 27.52
C ARG A 307 -19.46 7.17 28.09
N GLU A 308 -20.71 7.41 28.45
CA GLU A 308 -21.15 8.71 29.01
C GLU A 308 -20.36 9.09 30.27
N LEU A 309 -20.08 8.11 31.14
CA LEU A 309 -19.24 8.31 32.33
C LEU A 309 -17.83 8.73 31.93
N GLY A 310 -17.27 8.11 30.89
CA GLY A 310 -15.95 8.43 30.35
C GLY A 310 -15.86 9.82 29.72
N PHE A 311 -16.95 10.43 29.25
CA PHE A 311 -16.93 11.77 28.66
C PHE A 311 -17.02 12.90 29.71
N GLN A 312 -17.21 12.56 30.98
CA GLN A 312 -17.35 13.53 32.07
C GLN A 312 -16.08 13.61 32.91
N ALA A 313 -15.38 14.74 32.87
CA ALA A 313 -14.14 14.95 33.63
C ALA A 313 -14.34 14.78 35.15
N SER A 314 -15.48 15.23 35.69
CA SER A 314 -15.84 15.05 37.10
C SER A 314 -15.95 13.59 37.51
N THR A 315 -16.47 12.74 36.60
CA THR A 315 -16.66 11.31 36.85
C THR A 315 -15.32 10.59 36.82
N ARG A 316 -14.42 10.93 35.89
CA ARG A 316 -13.04 10.39 35.88
C ARG A 316 -12.28 10.76 37.15
N GLU A 317 -12.41 12.00 37.62
CA GLU A 317 -11.76 12.44 38.86
C GLU A 317 -12.33 11.72 40.09
N LEU A 318 -13.65 11.54 40.17
CA LEU A 318 -14.30 10.79 41.25
C LEU A 318 -13.86 9.31 41.26
N LEU A 319 -13.77 8.67 40.09
CA LEU A 319 -13.24 7.31 39.96
C LEU A 319 -11.78 7.25 40.42
N THR A 320 -10.98 8.24 40.04
CA THR A 320 -9.57 8.34 40.43
C THR A 320 -9.43 8.40 41.95
N GLU A 321 -10.19 9.27 42.63
CA GLU A 321 -10.15 9.40 44.09
C GLU A 321 -10.56 8.12 44.81
N LYS A 322 -11.66 7.49 44.36
CA LYS A 322 -12.14 6.23 44.94
C LYS A 322 -11.12 5.10 44.80
N VAL A 323 -10.52 4.95 43.61
CA VAL A 323 -9.56 3.88 43.35
C VAL A 323 -8.25 4.14 44.08
N VAL A 324 -7.75 5.38 44.13
CA VAL A 324 -6.55 5.73 44.91
C VAL A 324 -6.76 5.37 46.38
N SER A 325 -7.88 5.79 46.97
CA SER A 325 -8.19 5.49 48.38
C SER A 325 -8.27 3.98 48.64
N ALA A 326 -8.81 3.19 47.71
CA ALA A 326 -8.89 1.74 47.85
C ALA A 326 -7.52 1.05 47.72
N LEU A 327 -6.66 1.53 46.81
CA LEU A 327 -5.32 0.99 46.59
C LEU A 327 -4.33 1.36 47.70
N GLU A 328 -4.48 2.52 48.32
CA GLU A 328 -3.67 2.92 49.49
C GLU A 328 -4.04 2.12 50.76
N GLY A 329 -5.31 1.69 50.85
CA GLY A 329 -5.82 0.87 51.94
C GLY A 329 -5.67 -0.64 51.68
N GLU A 330 -6.75 -1.26 51.21
CA GLU A 330 -6.88 -2.72 51.05
C GLU A 330 -6.05 -3.27 49.88
N GLY A 331 -5.81 -2.44 48.86
CA GLY A 331 -5.10 -2.83 47.64
C GLY A 331 -3.57 -2.71 47.67
N LYS A 332 -2.99 -2.34 48.82
CA LYS A 332 -1.55 -2.03 48.90
C LYS A 332 -0.66 -3.20 48.46
N ALA A 333 -1.01 -4.42 48.83
CA ALA A 333 -0.28 -5.63 48.42
C ALA A 333 -0.40 -5.91 46.91
N ALA A 334 -1.53 -5.56 46.28
CA ALA A 334 -1.75 -5.80 44.85
C ALA A 334 -0.86 -4.90 43.97
N ILE A 335 -0.55 -3.69 44.44
CA ILE A 335 0.28 -2.71 43.71
C ILE A 335 1.78 -2.84 43.98
N GLU A 336 2.22 -3.73 44.89
CA GLU A 336 3.66 -3.93 45.16
C GLU A 336 4.44 -4.31 43.90
N CYS A 337 3.80 -5.04 42.98
CA CYS A 337 4.41 -5.47 41.72
C CYS A 337 4.69 -4.32 40.73
N ILE A 338 4.14 -3.12 40.96
CA ILE A 338 4.36 -1.94 40.12
C ILE A 338 5.19 -0.84 40.81
N ASN A 339 5.68 -1.08 42.04
CA ASN A 339 6.46 -0.09 42.79
C ASN A 339 7.68 0.43 42.03
N TYR A 340 8.28 -0.38 41.15
CA TYR A 340 9.37 0.05 40.28
C TYR A 340 9.02 1.27 39.43
N TYR A 341 7.75 1.39 39.00
CA TYR A 341 7.28 2.48 38.14
C TYR A 341 6.69 3.65 38.94
N ILE A 342 6.45 3.49 40.24
CA ILE A 342 5.91 4.55 41.08
C ILE A 342 7.07 5.33 41.70
N ASP A 343 7.28 6.54 41.19
CA ASP A 343 8.32 7.46 41.64
C ASP A 343 7.77 8.89 41.63
N GLU A 344 7.58 9.46 42.82
CA GLU A 344 7.03 10.81 42.97
C GLU A 344 8.00 11.90 42.47
N GLU A 345 9.32 11.68 42.59
CA GLU A 345 10.34 12.63 42.14
C GLU A 345 10.35 12.74 40.62
N MET A 346 10.10 11.63 39.93
CA MET A 346 9.95 11.55 38.47
C MET A 346 8.53 11.89 37.98
N GLY A 347 7.61 12.24 38.89
CA GLY A 347 6.24 12.64 38.59
C GLY A 347 5.28 11.48 38.24
N SER A 348 5.65 10.24 38.58
CA SER A 348 4.87 9.01 38.41
C SER A 348 4.28 8.54 39.76
N SER A 349 3.38 9.30 40.36
CA SER A 349 2.72 8.90 41.61
C SER A 349 1.66 7.81 41.41
N LEU A 350 1.20 7.17 42.50
CA LEU A 350 0.07 6.24 42.45
C LEU A 350 -1.19 6.87 41.82
N ARG A 351 -1.45 8.15 42.14
CA ARG A 351 -2.54 8.91 41.51
C ARG A 351 -2.35 9.05 39.99
N HIS A 352 -1.12 9.25 39.52
CA HIS A 352 -0.81 9.28 38.09
C HIS A 352 -1.13 7.93 37.45
N PHE A 353 -0.68 6.81 38.05
CA PHE A 353 -0.98 5.47 37.56
C PHE A 353 -2.49 5.21 37.44
N VAL A 354 -3.24 5.53 38.49
CA VAL A 354 -4.71 5.36 38.50
C VAL A 354 -5.37 6.20 37.41
N ARG A 355 -4.97 7.48 37.27
CA ARG A 355 -5.50 8.37 36.24
C ARG A 355 -5.17 7.88 34.83
N SER A 356 -3.91 7.49 34.58
CA SER A 356 -3.46 6.94 33.30
C SER A 356 -4.21 5.65 32.93
N THR A 357 -4.48 4.79 33.92
CA THR A 357 -5.30 3.59 33.75
C THR A 357 -6.76 3.91 33.40
N ILE A 358 -7.38 4.88 34.08
CA ILE A 358 -8.75 5.32 33.80
C ILE A 358 -8.85 5.95 32.41
N ASP A 359 -7.90 6.83 32.06
CA ASP A 359 -7.86 7.47 30.75
C ASP A 359 -7.69 6.42 29.65
N ALA A 360 -6.76 5.46 29.81
CA ALA A 360 -6.57 4.38 28.83
C ALA A 360 -7.80 3.46 28.69
N PHE A 361 -8.53 3.20 29.78
CA PHE A 361 -9.76 2.41 29.76
C PHE A 361 -10.87 3.08 28.93
N PHE A 362 -10.95 4.41 28.93
CA PHE A 362 -11.95 5.14 28.15
C PHE A 362 -11.46 5.53 26.75
N ASP A 363 -10.17 5.82 26.60
CA ASP A 363 -9.67 6.57 25.44
C ASP A 363 -8.91 5.74 24.42
N ASN A 364 -8.32 4.61 24.81
CA ASN A 364 -7.50 3.78 23.91
C ASN A 364 -8.35 2.92 22.96
N ASP A 365 -9.18 3.58 22.16
CA ASP A 365 -9.92 3.02 21.03
C ASP A 365 -9.03 2.84 19.80
N SER A 366 -9.59 2.26 18.72
CA SER A 366 -8.84 1.98 17.49
C SER A 366 -8.19 3.22 16.86
N LEU A 367 -8.84 4.39 16.91
CA LEU A 367 -8.30 5.63 16.34
C LEU A 367 -7.18 6.20 17.21
N PHE A 368 -7.39 6.28 18.53
CA PHE A 368 -6.39 6.75 19.48
C PHE A 368 -5.14 5.88 19.43
N VAL A 369 -5.31 4.56 19.37
CA VAL A 369 -4.22 3.59 19.27
C VAL A 369 -3.40 3.81 18.00
N THR A 370 -4.07 3.95 16.85
CA THR A 370 -3.39 4.15 15.57
C THR A 370 -2.63 5.49 15.54
N LYS A 371 -3.25 6.55 16.07
CA LYS A 371 -2.63 7.88 16.17
C LYS A 371 -1.43 7.89 17.11
N THR A 372 -1.54 7.24 18.26
CA THR A 372 -0.46 7.12 19.25
C THR A 372 0.70 6.30 18.69
N PHE A 373 0.41 5.21 17.97
CA PHE A 373 1.44 4.43 17.31
C PHE A 373 2.22 5.27 16.29
N LEU A 374 1.53 5.92 15.34
CA LEU A 374 2.22 6.69 14.29
C LEU A 374 3.01 7.87 14.85
N ALA A 375 2.47 8.57 15.87
CA ALA A 375 3.15 9.70 16.50
C ALA A 375 4.48 9.30 17.18
N ASN A 376 4.61 8.06 17.63
CA ASN A 376 5.79 7.57 18.33
C ASN A 376 6.65 6.61 17.48
N ALA A 377 6.20 6.21 16.29
CA ALA A 377 6.93 5.31 15.40
C ALA A 377 7.72 6.09 14.34
N LYS A 378 8.89 5.57 13.94
CA LYS A 378 9.61 5.98 12.72
C LYS A 378 9.58 4.87 11.67
N GLY A 379 9.45 5.28 10.42
CA GLY A 379 9.39 4.40 9.26
C GLY A 379 8.32 4.82 8.25
N SER A 380 7.87 3.87 7.42
CA SER A 380 6.79 4.07 6.45
C SER A 380 5.66 3.07 6.70
N PHE A 381 4.40 3.50 6.63
CA PHE A 381 3.25 2.77 7.14
C PHE A 381 2.05 2.92 6.20
N GLY A 382 1.72 1.84 5.53
CA GLY A 382 0.37 1.55 5.07
C GLY A 382 -0.17 0.59 6.10
N LEU A 383 -0.90 1.08 7.09
CA LEU A 383 -1.28 0.32 8.27
C LEU A 383 -2.80 0.15 8.31
N MET A 384 -3.24 -1.05 8.63
CA MET A 384 -4.61 -1.31 9.07
C MET A 384 -4.54 -1.91 10.46
N VAL A 385 -5.43 -1.44 11.34
CA VAL A 385 -5.61 -1.97 12.69
C VAL A 385 -7.08 -2.38 12.85
N THR A 386 -7.29 -3.63 13.26
CA THR A 386 -8.61 -4.17 13.59
C THR A 386 -8.51 -5.06 14.82
N ASN A 387 -9.61 -5.20 15.56
CA ASN A 387 -9.66 -6.02 16.76
C ASN A 387 -11.05 -6.65 16.95
N SER A 388 -11.11 -7.73 17.73
CA SER A 388 -12.36 -8.49 17.95
C SER A 388 -13.45 -7.70 18.67
N LEU A 389 -13.11 -6.67 19.45
CA LEU A 389 -14.09 -5.86 20.19
C LEU A 389 -14.81 -4.86 19.28
N ASP A 390 -14.08 -4.27 18.33
CA ASP A 390 -14.60 -3.20 17.47
C ASP A 390 -15.02 -3.68 16.07
N ALA A 391 -14.62 -4.89 15.67
CA ALA A 391 -14.80 -5.41 14.30
C ALA A 391 -16.26 -5.52 13.83
N HIS A 392 -17.24 -5.50 14.73
CA HIS A 392 -18.65 -5.45 14.35
C HIS A 392 -19.07 -4.09 13.77
N ARG A 393 -18.29 -3.03 14.01
CA ARG A 393 -18.66 -1.64 13.70
C ARG A 393 -17.56 -0.77 13.10
N GLN A 394 -16.28 -1.05 13.35
CA GLN A 394 -15.20 -0.11 13.05
C GLN A 394 -13.97 -0.77 12.43
N LEU A 395 -13.28 0.00 11.58
CA LEU A 395 -11.98 -0.31 11.02
C LEU A 395 -11.12 0.96 10.96
N CYS A 396 -9.85 0.87 11.34
CA CYS A 396 -8.90 1.98 11.21
C CYS A 396 -7.83 1.66 10.16
N VAL A 397 -7.61 2.59 9.22
CA VAL A 397 -6.54 2.52 8.22
C VAL A 397 -5.73 3.81 8.22
N ALA A 398 -4.42 3.71 7.97
CA ALA A 398 -3.53 4.86 7.98
C ALA A 398 -2.44 4.76 6.90
N ALA A 399 -2.04 5.92 6.39
CA ALA A 399 -1.06 6.06 5.32
C ALA A 399 0.02 7.09 5.72
N ARG A 400 1.29 6.69 5.73
CA ARG A 400 2.48 7.54 5.96
C ARG A 400 3.67 6.98 5.17
N GLY A 401 4.08 7.61 4.09
CA GLY A 401 5.09 7.10 3.16
C GLY A 401 4.65 5.86 2.36
N GLN A 402 3.42 5.38 2.56
CA GLN A 402 2.84 4.24 1.86
C GLN A 402 1.37 4.54 1.58
N THR A 403 0.93 4.24 0.37
CA THR A 403 -0.40 4.62 -0.10
C THR A 403 -1.50 3.73 0.46
N ILE A 404 -2.66 4.32 0.75
CA ILE A 404 -3.95 3.64 0.94
C ILE A 404 -5.05 4.45 0.25
N SER A 405 -5.87 3.76 -0.54
CA SER A 405 -7.07 4.29 -1.16
C SER A 405 -8.30 3.53 -0.66
N ILE A 406 -9.41 4.24 -0.49
CA ILE A 406 -10.69 3.72 0.01
C ILE A 406 -11.77 4.09 -1.01
N ALA A 407 -12.39 3.11 -1.65
CA ALA A 407 -13.54 3.28 -2.52
C ALA A 407 -14.84 2.96 -1.79
N PHE A 408 -15.78 3.88 -1.87
CA PHE A 408 -17.14 3.75 -1.38
C PHE A 408 -18.07 3.46 -2.56
N TYR A 409 -18.89 2.43 -2.43
CA TYR A 409 -19.91 2.05 -3.41
C TYR A 409 -21.30 2.12 -2.76
N PRO A 410 -21.91 3.33 -2.64
CA PRO A 410 -23.18 3.52 -1.94
C PRO A 410 -24.29 2.60 -2.45
N LYS A 411 -24.48 2.52 -3.78
CA LYS A 411 -25.47 1.65 -4.43
C LYS A 411 -25.31 0.19 -4.09
N LYS A 412 -24.06 -0.25 -3.88
CA LYS A 412 -23.73 -1.65 -3.63
C LYS A 412 -23.71 -2.01 -2.14
N GLY A 413 -23.71 -1.02 -1.25
CA GLY A 413 -23.47 -1.24 0.18
C GLY A 413 -22.11 -1.90 0.42
N LEU A 414 -21.07 -1.41 -0.25
CA LEU A 414 -19.74 -2.00 -0.28
C LEU A 414 -18.67 -0.92 -0.08
N ILE A 415 -17.63 -1.24 0.70
CA ILE A 415 -16.39 -0.45 0.77
C ILE A 415 -15.23 -1.36 0.40
N CYS A 416 -14.33 -0.88 -0.44
CA CYS A 416 -13.06 -1.53 -0.73
C CYS A 416 -11.92 -0.59 -0.37
N TYR A 417 -10.86 -1.07 0.28
CA TYR A 417 -9.63 -0.31 0.42
C TYR A 417 -8.43 -1.11 -0.07
N GLY A 418 -7.35 -0.42 -0.44
CA GLY A 418 -6.11 -1.08 -0.81
C GLY A 418 -4.96 -0.11 -1.01
N SER A 419 -3.75 -0.63 -0.90
CA SER A 419 -2.53 0.14 -1.19
C SER A 419 -2.37 0.41 -2.69
N GLU A 420 -2.88 -0.50 -3.53
CA GLU A 420 -2.95 -0.32 -4.97
C GLU A 420 -4.31 0.33 -5.34
N GLN A 421 -4.25 1.53 -5.94
CA GLN A 421 -5.44 2.30 -6.33
C GLN A 421 -6.34 1.54 -7.30
N ALA A 422 -5.74 0.71 -8.15
CA ALA A 422 -6.50 -0.10 -9.08
C ALA A 422 -7.27 -1.24 -8.39
N ALA A 423 -6.78 -1.77 -7.26
CA ALA A 423 -7.44 -2.88 -6.58
C ALA A 423 -8.83 -2.48 -6.09
N VAL A 424 -9.01 -1.25 -5.63
CA VAL A 424 -10.33 -0.77 -5.18
C VAL A 424 -11.33 -0.61 -6.31
N LYS A 425 -10.91 -0.59 -7.58
CA LYS A 425 -11.79 -0.58 -8.77
C LYS A 425 -12.50 -1.92 -8.99
N ALA A 426 -12.09 -3.00 -8.31
CA ALA A 426 -12.72 -4.32 -8.43
C ALA A 426 -14.22 -4.30 -8.12
N GLY A 427 -14.67 -3.39 -7.25
CA GLY A 427 -16.08 -3.17 -6.95
C GLY A 427 -16.90 -2.68 -8.15
N LEU A 428 -16.29 -2.05 -9.17
CA LEU A 428 -16.99 -1.65 -10.40
C LEU A 428 -17.35 -2.87 -11.27
N SER A 429 -16.46 -3.86 -11.34
CA SER A 429 -16.58 -4.99 -12.26
C SER A 429 -17.54 -6.09 -11.77
N ILE A 430 -17.90 -6.09 -10.48
CA ILE A 430 -18.72 -7.15 -9.87
C ILE A 430 -20.13 -6.63 -9.57
N PRO A 431 -21.19 -7.29 -10.08
CA PRO A 431 -22.56 -6.88 -9.83
C PRO A 431 -22.96 -7.11 -8.36
N THR A 432 -23.83 -6.24 -7.84
CA THR A 432 -24.36 -6.37 -6.48
C THR A 432 -25.26 -7.60 -6.37
N PRO A 433 -25.01 -8.52 -5.43
CA PRO A 433 -25.91 -9.66 -5.20
C PRO A 433 -27.29 -9.17 -4.77
N GLY A 434 -28.35 -9.63 -5.45
CA GLY A 434 -29.73 -9.19 -5.16
C GLY A 434 -30.11 -7.81 -5.71
N GLY A 435 -29.22 -7.13 -6.44
CA GLY A 435 -29.45 -5.80 -7.00
C GLY A 435 -28.93 -4.65 -6.11
N ASP A 436 -28.99 -3.43 -6.63
CA ASP A 436 -28.51 -2.23 -5.93
C ASP A 436 -29.45 -1.83 -4.78
N VAL A 437 -28.86 -1.46 -3.65
CA VAL A 437 -29.54 -1.11 -2.39
C VAL A 437 -30.04 0.33 -2.38
N LEU A 438 -29.34 1.21 -3.11
CA LEU A 438 -29.73 2.61 -3.29
C LEU A 438 -29.93 2.89 -4.77
N ALA A 439 -30.99 3.61 -5.11
CA ALA A 439 -31.21 4.10 -6.46
C ALA A 439 -30.22 5.24 -6.80
N SER A 440 -29.95 5.43 -8.09
CA SER A 440 -29.27 6.64 -8.56
C SER A 440 -30.11 7.87 -8.20
N VAL A 441 -29.50 8.87 -7.56
CA VAL A 441 -30.18 10.11 -7.20
C VAL A 441 -29.60 11.21 -8.07
N HIS A 442 -30.23 11.43 -9.21
CA HIS A 442 -29.87 12.51 -10.14
C HIS A 442 -30.42 13.84 -9.63
N GLY A 443 -29.55 14.83 -9.41
CA GLY A 443 -29.97 16.18 -9.01
C GLY A 443 -29.19 16.80 -7.86
N GLY A 444 -28.19 16.11 -7.31
CA GLY A 444 -27.24 16.71 -6.37
C GLY A 444 -26.37 17.78 -7.04
N GLU A 445 -25.78 18.69 -6.26
CA GLU A 445 -24.92 19.79 -6.74
C GLU A 445 -23.75 19.29 -7.61
N PHE A 446 -23.38 18.00 -7.50
CA PHE A 446 -22.29 17.35 -8.24
C PHE A 446 -22.72 16.12 -9.07
N GLY A 447 -24.03 15.92 -9.32
CA GLY A 447 -24.56 14.88 -10.21
C GLY A 447 -25.33 13.76 -9.51
N ASP A 448 -24.76 12.55 -9.45
CA ASP A 448 -25.36 11.39 -8.77
C ASP A 448 -24.68 11.22 -7.40
N ASP A 449 -25.40 11.57 -6.34
CA ASP A 449 -24.88 11.56 -4.96
C ASP A 449 -24.55 10.15 -4.46
N ASN A 450 -25.07 9.11 -5.13
CA ASN A 450 -24.80 7.71 -4.82
C ASN A 450 -23.75 7.08 -5.75
N ALA A 451 -23.07 7.86 -6.59
CA ALA A 451 -22.01 7.35 -7.45
C ALA A 451 -20.84 6.78 -6.62
N ALA A 452 -20.17 5.76 -7.16
CA ALA A 452 -18.96 5.25 -6.54
C ALA A 452 -17.86 6.33 -6.51
N VAL A 453 -17.26 6.53 -5.34
CA VAL A 453 -16.21 7.53 -5.09
C VAL A 453 -15.02 6.92 -4.36
N ARG A 454 -13.83 7.44 -4.61
CA ARG A 454 -12.57 7.02 -3.98
C ARG A 454 -11.94 8.16 -3.21
N LEU A 455 -11.60 7.92 -1.95
CA LEU A 455 -10.74 8.76 -1.13
C LEU A 455 -9.34 8.15 -1.11
N ASP A 456 -8.30 8.91 -1.49
CA ASP A 456 -6.92 8.51 -1.19
C ASP A 456 -6.40 9.32 -0.02
N LEU A 457 -5.82 8.61 0.95
CA LEU A 457 -5.25 9.23 2.15
C LEU A 457 -4.00 10.03 1.81
N ASP A 458 -3.73 11.07 2.59
CA ASP A 458 -2.49 11.84 2.51
C ASP A 458 -1.32 11.04 3.11
N ASP A 459 -0.66 10.27 2.26
CA ASP A 459 0.50 9.46 2.63
C ASP A 459 1.77 10.31 2.84
N LEU A 460 1.82 11.57 2.37
CA LEU A 460 3.00 12.41 2.53
C LEU A 460 3.09 13.01 3.93
N ASN A 461 1.96 13.51 4.45
CA ASN A 461 1.91 14.14 5.78
C ASN A 461 1.44 13.19 6.88
N GLY A 462 1.06 11.97 6.54
CA GLY A 462 0.49 11.03 7.49
C GLY A 462 -0.99 11.31 7.75
N GLU A 463 -1.86 10.40 7.32
CA GLU A 463 -3.29 10.52 7.56
C GLU A 463 -3.89 9.19 8.02
N ILE A 464 -4.82 9.29 8.96
CA ILE A 464 -5.55 8.17 9.55
C ILE A 464 -7.02 8.35 9.21
N CYS A 465 -7.66 7.27 8.81
CA CYS A 465 -9.07 7.20 8.48
C CYS A 465 -9.73 6.09 9.31
N LEU A 466 -10.67 6.49 10.15
CA LEU A 466 -11.58 5.59 10.85
C LEU A 466 -12.88 5.48 10.04
N LEU A 467 -13.26 4.24 9.74
CA LEU A 467 -14.55 3.90 9.16
C LEU A 467 -15.42 3.31 10.26
N ASP A 468 -16.60 3.88 10.47
CA ASP A 468 -17.56 3.46 11.47
C ASP A 468 -18.94 3.27 10.81
N TRP A 469 -19.53 2.08 10.95
CA TRP A 469 -20.83 1.73 10.38
C TRP A 469 -21.85 1.32 11.45
N GLU A 470 -21.66 1.77 12.70
CA GLU A 470 -22.66 1.60 13.74
C GLU A 470 -23.90 2.46 13.47
N ASP A 471 -25.10 1.88 13.62
CA ASP A 471 -26.36 2.62 13.52
C ASP A 471 -26.50 3.58 14.74
N GLY A 472 -26.47 4.91 14.50
CA GLY A 472 -26.74 5.93 15.52
C GLY A 472 -26.16 7.33 15.22
N ASP A 473 -26.67 8.35 15.93
CA ASP A 473 -26.25 9.77 15.80
C ASP A 473 -24.94 10.11 16.53
N GLU A 474 -24.30 9.14 17.20
CA GLU A 474 -23.17 9.39 18.10
C GLU A 474 -21.86 8.78 17.57
N PRO A 475 -20.91 9.62 17.09
CA PRO A 475 -19.70 9.17 16.42
C PRO A 475 -18.76 8.39 17.33
N ALA A 476 -18.24 7.24 16.89
CA ALA A 476 -17.41 6.36 17.71
C ALA A 476 -15.92 6.76 17.79
N VAL A 477 -15.65 7.94 18.34
CA VAL A 477 -14.32 8.32 18.82
C VAL A 477 -14.36 8.66 20.31
N SER A 478 -13.30 8.33 21.03
CA SER A 478 -13.13 8.68 22.44
C SER A 478 -12.99 10.18 22.67
N PHE A 479 -13.10 10.60 23.93
CA PHE A 479 -13.14 12.01 24.31
C PHE A 479 -11.98 12.86 23.73
N PRO A 480 -10.71 12.41 23.72
CA PRO A 480 -9.59 13.18 23.16
C PRO A 480 -9.73 13.51 21.67
N ASN A 481 -10.45 12.68 20.91
CA ASN A 481 -10.61 12.82 19.46
C ASN A 481 -12.03 13.31 19.07
N SER A 482 -12.88 13.64 20.05
CA SER A 482 -14.26 14.10 19.82
C SER A 482 -14.38 15.43 19.06
N HIS A 483 -13.28 16.19 18.98
CA HIS A 483 -13.18 17.45 18.23
C HIS A 483 -13.01 17.25 16.71
N LEU A 484 -12.71 16.02 16.27
CA LEU A 484 -12.47 15.73 14.85
C LEU A 484 -13.76 15.81 14.05
N GLU A 485 -13.66 16.36 12.84
CA GLU A 485 -14.77 16.48 11.88
C GLU A 485 -15.17 15.07 11.40
N GLN A 486 -16.48 14.84 11.34
CA GLN A 486 -17.07 13.57 10.93
C GLN A 486 -17.85 13.77 9.64
N TYR A 487 -17.71 12.80 8.76
CA TYR A 487 -18.27 12.87 7.42
C TYR A 487 -19.19 11.67 7.19
N PRO A 488 -20.52 11.86 7.24
CA PRO A 488 -21.46 10.82 6.89
C PRO A 488 -21.38 10.52 5.38
N LEU A 489 -21.27 9.25 5.03
CA LEU A 489 -21.22 8.72 3.67
C LEU A 489 -22.20 7.56 3.50
N MET A 490 -22.41 7.12 2.26
CA MET A 490 -23.26 5.97 1.91
C MET A 490 -24.70 6.12 2.45
N GLY A 491 -25.29 7.30 2.30
CA GLY A 491 -26.62 7.60 2.83
C GLY A 491 -26.69 7.67 4.35
N GLY A 492 -25.58 8.00 5.02
CA GLY A 492 -25.48 8.10 6.49
C GLY A 492 -25.19 6.77 7.19
N LYS A 493 -25.05 5.66 6.46
CA LYS A 493 -24.73 4.35 7.04
C LYS A 493 -23.29 4.20 7.51
N VAL A 494 -22.40 5.08 7.05
CA VAL A 494 -20.97 5.03 7.37
C VAL A 494 -20.50 6.42 7.73
N THR A 495 -19.91 6.56 8.90
CA THR A 495 -19.22 7.77 9.34
C THR A 495 -17.72 7.62 9.09
N VAL A 496 -17.14 8.58 8.38
CA VAL A 496 -15.69 8.68 8.15
C VAL A 496 -15.11 9.76 9.06
N VAL A 497 -14.05 9.43 9.80
CA VAL A 497 -13.28 10.39 10.60
C VAL A 497 -11.85 10.42 10.10
N LEU A 498 -11.35 11.61 9.77
CA LEU A 498 -9.99 11.82 9.30
C LEU A 498 -9.16 12.53 10.35
N ALA A 499 -7.97 12.01 10.62
CA ALA A 499 -7.01 12.61 11.55
C ALA A 499 -5.63 12.72 10.88
N ALA A 500 -5.01 13.89 11.01
CA ALA A 500 -3.62 14.08 10.61
C ALA A 500 -2.68 13.55 11.69
N GLU A 501 -1.55 13.00 11.26
CA GLU A 501 -0.45 12.64 12.16
C GLU A 501 0.02 13.87 12.97
N GLY A 502 0.43 13.67 14.22
CA GLY A 502 1.05 14.73 15.03
C GLY A 502 0.09 15.75 15.67
N THR A 503 -1.22 15.72 15.38
CA THR A 503 -2.24 16.52 16.11
C THR A 503 -2.55 15.98 17.51
N SER A 504 -1.53 15.48 18.21
CA SER A 504 -1.62 15.01 19.59
C SER A 504 -1.51 16.22 20.51
N GLY A 505 -2.62 16.91 20.74
CA GLY A 505 -2.64 18.08 21.59
C GLY A 505 -4.00 18.34 22.21
N VAL A 506 -4.26 17.72 23.37
CA VAL A 506 -4.81 18.53 24.46
C VAL A 506 -3.65 19.42 24.89
N SER A 507 -3.68 20.70 24.52
CA SER A 507 -2.68 21.65 24.98
C SER A 507 -2.67 21.62 26.51
N LYS A 508 -1.53 21.25 27.11
CA LYS A 508 -1.19 21.68 28.46
C LYS A 508 -0.99 23.20 28.43
N SER A 509 -2.07 23.98 28.39
CA SER A 509 -2.04 25.38 28.78
C SER A 509 -3.43 25.83 29.22
N THR A 510 -3.48 26.31 30.46
CA THR A 510 -4.55 27.12 31.06
C THR A 510 -5.73 26.33 31.63
N ILE A 511 -5.49 25.63 32.74
CA ILE A 511 -6.48 25.55 33.82
C ILE A 511 -6.65 26.98 34.35
N GLY A 512 -7.56 27.72 33.73
CA GLY A 512 -7.90 29.08 34.09
C GLY A 512 -9.35 29.32 33.71
N THR A 513 -10.25 29.05 34.65
CA THR A 513 -11.57 29.67 34.79
C THR A 513 -12.34 29.96 33.50
N SER A 514 -13.08 28.97 32.99
CA SER A 514 -14.44 29.19 32.49
C SER A 514 -15.16 27.86 32.35
N ALA A 515 -15.86 27.46 33.40
CA ALA A 515 -16.95 26.50 33.30
C ALA A 515 -18.08 27.13 32.48
N GLN A 516 -18.00 27.01 31.16
CA GLN A 516 -19.15 27.20 30.28
C GLN A 516 -19.33 25.91 29.50
N SER A 517 -20.33 25.15 29.93
CA SER A 517 -21.17 24.25 29.14
C SER A 517 -20.75 24.18 27.65
N LEU A 518 -19.89 23.21 27.33
CA LEU A 518 -19.76 22.68 25.98
C LEU A 518 -21.06 21.93 25.70
N VAL A 519 -22.09 22.69 25.32
CA VAL A 519 -23.27 22.13 24.65
C VAL A 519 -22.74 21.41 23.43
N MET A 520 -22.86 20.07 23.43
CA MET A 520 -22.75 19.26 22.22
C MET A 520 -23.56 19.98 21.14
N ARG A 521 -22.89 20.52 20.12
CA ARG A 521 -23.59 20.91 18.90
C ARG A 521 -24.20 19.63 18.35
N LYS A 522 -25.50 19.45 18.58
CA LYS A 522 -26.29 18.47 17.83
C LYS A 522 -25.92 18.65 16.36
N PRO A 523 -25.53 17.60 15.63
CA PRO A 523 -25.37 17.72 14.20
C PRO A 523 -26.67 18.31 13.66
N SER A 524 -26.56 19.45 12.99
CA SER A 524 -27.70 20.01 12.29
C SER A 524 -28.21 18.91 11.37
N LEU A 525 -29.46 18.50 11.59
CA LEU A 525 -30.20 17.56 10.77
C LEU A 525 -30.37 18.18 9.37
N HIS A 526 -29.30 18.20 8.58
CA HIS A 526 -29.42 18.31 7.14
C HIS A 526 -29.70 16.90 6.67
N VAL A 527 -30.99 16.63 6.47
CA VAL A 527 -31.54 15.52 5.69
C VAL A 527 -31.20 15.76 4.20
N GLY A 528 -29.94 16.10 3.93
CA GLY A 528 -29.38 16.30 2.61
C GLY A 528 -28.36 15.20 2.38
N VAL A 529 -28.66 14.32 1.41
CA VAL A 529 -27.85 13.18 0.97
C VAL A 529 -26.50 13.61 0.35
N SER A 530 -26.17 14.91 0.37
CA SER A 530 -24.97 15.43 -0.26
C SER A 530 -23.74 15.22 0.62
N VAL A 531 -22.72 14.58 0.06
CA VAL A 531 -21.37 14.49 0.64
C VAL A 531 -20.86 15.89 1.00
N ASP A 532 -20.22 16.04 2.16
CA ASP A 532 -19.62 17.31 2.59
C ASP A 532 -18.70 17.89 1.49
N LYS A 533 -18.81 19.20 1.22
CA LYS A 533 -18.10 19.85 0.10
C LYS A 533 -16.58 19.79 0.25
N LYS A 534 -16.03 19.82 1.46
CA LYS A 534 -14.59 19.75 1.68
C LYS A 534 -14.09 18.34 1.39
N LEU A 535 -14.79 17.32 1.91
CA LEU A 535 -14.42 15.93 1.69
C LEU A 535 -14.62 15.54 0.22
N PHE A 536 -15.72 15.95 -0.41
CA PHE A 536 -16.01 15.67 -1.81
C PHE A 536 -14.90 16.16 -2.75
N ARG A 537 -14.32 17.34 -2.47
CA ARG A 537 -13.18 17.87 -3.25
C ARG A 537 -11.90 17.02 -3.17
N ARG A 538 -11.78 16.16 -2.15
CA ARG A 538 -10.67 15.22 -2.00
C ARG A 538 -10.95 13.86 -2.65
N MET A 539 -12.21 13.60 -3.02
CA MET A 539 -12.65 12.34 -3.58
C MET A 539 -12.58 12.34 -5.11
N THR A 540 -12.29 11.17 -5.67
CA THR A 540 -12.29 10.91 -7.10
C THR A 540 -13.51 10.07 -7.45
N ARG A 541 -14.34 10.55 -8.37
CA ARG A 541 -15.51 9.80 -8.85
C ARG A 541 -15.05 8.64 -9.75
N LEU A 542 -15.49 7.44 -9.42
CA LEU A 542 -15.15 6.19 -10.14
C LEU A 542 -16.17 5.86 -11.23
N GLU A 543 -17.45 6.15 -11.01
CA GLU A 543 -18.53 5.91 -11.98
C GLU A 543 -18.78 7.13 -12.88
N GLY A 544 -18.84 6.90 -14.20
CA GLY A 544 -19.09 7.97 -15.18
C GLY A 544 -17.90 8.90 -15.40
N ASN A 545 -16.68 8.42 -15.14
CA ASN A 545 -15.44 9.16 -15.34
C ASN A 545 -14.60 8.52 -16.45
N ASP A 546 -14.55 9.16 -17.62
CA ASP A 546 -13.84 8.66 -18.80
C ASP A 546 -12.32 8.54 -18.62
N LEU A 547 -11.77 9.21 -17.59
CA LEU A 547 -10.33 9.17 -17.26
C LEU A 547 -9.94 7.97 -16.39
N ILE A 548 -10.93 7.17 -15.94
CA ILE A 548 -10.71 5.99 -15.12
C ILE A 548 -11.10 4.76 -15.92
N LYS A 549 -10.13 3.87 -16.14
CA LYS A 549 -10.41 2.60 -16.83
C LYS A 549 -10.91 1.54 -15.84
N PRO A 550 -11.95 0.77 -16.20
CA PRO A 550 -12.32 -0.40 -15.42
C PRO A 550 -11.23 -1.47 -15.51
N LEU A 551 -11.22 -2.39 -14.53
CA LEU A 551 -10.34 -3.56 -14.61
C LEU A 551 -10.77 -4.46 -15.76
N LEU A 552 -9.78 -5.03 -16.46
CA LEU A 552 -10.04 -6.00 -17.51
C LEU A 552 -10.72 -7.27 -16.96
N PRO A 553 -11.53 -7.97 -17.77
CA PRO A 553 -12.04 -9.30 -17.44
C PRO A 553 -10.92 -10.31 -17.20
N ASP A 554 -11.21 -11.36 -16.42
CA ASP A 554 -10.25 -12.44 -16.18
C ASP A 554 -10.02 -13.27 -17.46
N ARG A 555 -8.78 -13.72 -17.64
CA ARG A 555 -8.33 -14.54 -18.78
C ARG A 555 -7.39 -15.64 -18.30
N GLU A 556 -7.34 -16.73 -19.06
CA GLU A 556 -6.46 -17.86 -18.79
C GLU A 556 -5.01 -17.55 -19.17
N ASP A 557 -4.78 -17.01 -20.37
CA ASP A 557 -3.47 -16.58 -20.85
C ASP A 557 -3.43 -15.05 -20.99
N LEU A 558 -2.90 -14.40 -19.97
CA LEU A 558 -2.80 -12.94 -19.87
C LEU A 558 -1.75 -12.40 -20.84
N VAL A 559 -0.60 -13.08 -20.94
CA VAL A 559 0.52 -12.63 -21.79
C VAL A 559 0.09 -12.67 -23.24
N LEU A 560 -0.56 -13.76 -23.65
CA LEU A 560 -1.03 -13.87 -25.03
C LEU A 560 -2.13 -12.85 -25.33
N HIS A 561 -3.05 -12.63 -24.39
CA HIS A 561 -4.07 -11.61 -24.58
C HIS A 561 -3.47 -10.22 -24.74
N ASP A 562 -2.48 -9.88 -23.91
CA ASP A 562 -1.76 -8.62 -24.01
C ASP A 562 -1.02 -8.50 -25.34
N ILE A 563 -0.34 -9.56 -25.80
CA ILE A 563 0.31 -9.58 -27.11
C ILE A 563 -0.70 -9.30 -28.24
N HIS A 564 -1.86 -9.96 -28.23
CA HIS A 564 -2.93 -9.74 -29.20
C HIS A 564 -3.51 -8.30 -29.17
N ASP A 565 -3.46 -7.63 -28.02
CA ASP A 565 -3.94 -6.26 -27.86
C ASP A 565 -2.96 -5.22 -28.45
N ILE A 566 -1.67 -5.55 -28.66
CA ILE A 566 -0.61 -4.61 -29.08
C ILE A 566 -1.02 -3.79 -30.32
N PRO A 567 -1.45 -4.38 -31.45
CA PRO A 567 -1.74 -3.60 -32.65
C PRO A 567 -2.88 -2.59 -32.44
N LYS A 568 -3.92 -3.00 -31.69
CA LYS A 568 -5.05 -2.14 -31.34
C LYS A 568 -4.61 -0.97 -30.46
N ILE A 569 -3.85 -1.23 -29.41
CA ILE A 569 -3.41 -0.19 -28.47
C ILE A 569 -2.47 0.80 -29.14
N LEU A 570 -1.51 0.34 -29.94
CA LEU A 570 -0.60 1.23 -30.66
C LEU A 570 -1.34 2.10 -31.68
N ARG A 571 -2.32 1.52 -32.41
CA ARG A 571 -3.18 2.30 -33.31
C ARG A 571 -3.97 3.36 -32.54
N ASN A 572 -4.56 3.01 -31.40
CA ASN A 572 -5.31 3.96 -30.57
C ASN A 572 -4.43 5.13 -30.10
N ILE A 573 -3.17 4.87 -29.71
CA ILE A 573 -2.21 5.93 -29.32
C ILE A 573 -1.91 6.85 -30.51
N GLN A 574 -1.71 6.29 -31.71
CA GLN A 574 -1.49 7.08 -32.92
C GLN A 574 -2.72 7.91 -33.30
N GLU A 575 -3.92 7.33 -33.23
CA GLU A 575 -5.18 8.00 -33.51
C GLU A 575 -5.49 9.13 -32.52
N ASP A 576 -5.27 8.89 -31.22
CA ASP A 576 -5.35 9.93 -30.18
C ASP A 576 -4.41 11.09 -30.52
N TRP A 577 -3.14 10.82 -30.80
CA TRP A 577 -2.17 11.86 -31.15
C TRP A 577 -2.52 12.63 -32.44
N GLN A 578 -3.33 12.04 -33.32
CA GLN A 578 -3.84 12.67 -34.53
C GLN A 578 -5.22 13.33 -34.34
N ASN A 579 -5.77 13.35 -33.12
CA ASN A 579 -7.15 13.78 -32.82
C ASN A 579 -8.18 13.08 -33.72
N ARG A 580 -8.09 11.75 -33.82
CA ARG A 580 -9.06 10.91 -34.53
C ARG A 580 -9.96 10.20 -33.51
N PRO A 581 -11.30 10.27 -33.67
CA PRO A 581 -12.05 11.00 -34.69
C PRO A 581 -11.95 12.53 -34.55
N GLN A 582 -12.08 13.25 -35.68
CA GLN A 582 -12.03 14.71 -35.70
C GLN A 582 -13.05 15.30 -34.71
N ALA A 583 -12.64 16.31 -33.94
CA ALA A 583 -13.32 16.93 -32.79
C ALA A 583 -13.01 16.34 -31.40
N THR A 584 -12.18 15.30 -31.27
CA THR A 584 -11.60 14.92 -29.97
C THR A 584 -10.38 15.79 -29.63
N ILE A 585 -10.19 16.05 -28.33
CA ILE A 585 -8.99 16.71 -27.82
C ILE A 585 -8.13 15.65 -27.15
N SER A 586 -6.99 15.30 -27.78
CA SER A 586 -6.01 14.44 -27.13
C SER A 586 -5.40 15.14 -25.92
N LEU A 587 -5.57 14.53 -24.76
CA LEU A 587 -4.95 14.99 -23.53
C LEU A 587 -3.43 14.79 -23.57
N ASN A 588 -2.95 13.78 -24.28
CA ASN A 588 -1.53 13.58 -24.53
C ASN A 588 -0.91 14.75 -25.30
N ARG A 589 -1.60 15.26 -26.34
CA ARG A 589 -1.16 16.47 -27.06
C ARG A 589 -1.18 17.71 -26.18
N LEU A 590 -2.17 17.83 -25.28
CA LEU A 590 -2.22 18.93 -24.31
C LEU A 590 -1.00 18.88 -23.37
N THR A 591 -0.65 17.69 -22.88
CA THR A 591 0.58 17.47 -22.09
C THR A 591 1.83 17.76 -22.92
N ALA A 592 1.87 17.34 -24.19
CA ALA A 592 2.97 17.60 -25.10
C ALA A 592 3.18 19.10 -25.33
N TRP A 593 2.12 19.89 -25.43
CA TRP A 593 2.19 21.34 -25.54
C TRP A 593 2.82 21.98 -24.29
N ASN A 594 2.45 21.52 -23.09
CA ASN A 594 3.07 22.00 -21.84
C ASN A 594 4.56 21.58 -21.76
N LEU A 595 4.88 20.35 -22.16
CA LEU A 595 6.26 19.87 -22.29
C LEU A 595 7.06 20.76 -23.24
N ALA A 596 6.52 21.08 -24.42
CA ALA A 596 7.14 21.96 -25.40
C ALA A 596 7.44 23.34 -24.82
N ARG A 597 6.51 23.94 -24.07
CA ARG A 597 6.71 25.21 -23.38
C ARG A 597 7.85 25.12 -22.36
N CYS A 598 7.93 24.05 -21.58
CA CYS A 598 9.02 23.84 -20.63
C CYS A 598 10.39 23.67 -21.33
N VAL A 599 10.44 22.91 -22.42
CA VAL A 599 11.65 22.72 -23.24
C VAL A 599 12.11 24.05 -23.86
N ARG A 600 11.20 24.83 -24.46
CA ARG A 600 11.52 26.17 -25.00
C ARG A 600 12.10 27.08 -23.93
N ARG A 601 11.41 27.20 -22.79
CA ARG A 601 11.87 28.01 -21.66
C ARG A 601 13.24 27.57 -21.17
N ARG A 602 13.52 26.27 -21.17
CA ARG A 602 14.83 25.73 -20.78
C ARG A 602 15.92 26.14 -21.79
N LEU A 603 15.65 25.99 -23.08
CA LEU A 603 16.60 26.36 -24.15
C LEU A 603 16.83 27.87 -24.23
N ASP A 604 15.79 28.70 -24.07
CA ASP A 604 15.92 30.16 -24.02
C ASP A 604 16.84 30.59 -22.88
N ARG A 605 16.70 29.98 -21.69
CA ARG A 605 17.59 30.28 -20.55
C ARG A 605 19.04 29.89 -20.83
N ARG A 606 19.27 28.81 -21.59
CA ARG A 606 20.62 28.41 -22.01
C ARG A 606 21.22 29.38 -23.01
N LEU A 607 20.46 29.75 -24.04
CA LEU A 607 20.88 30.74 -25.03
C LEU A 607 21.21 32.09 -24.38
N ASN A 608 20.38 32.52 -23.44
CA ASN A 608 20.56 33.79 -22.73
C ASN A 608 21.56 33.68 -21.56
N SER A 609 22.16 32.51 -21.31
CA SER A 609 23.05 32.25 -20.18
C SER A 609 22.46 32.60 -18.80
N THR A 610 21.14 32.48 -18.64
CA THR A 610 20.41 32.78 -17.40
C THR A 610 20.03 31.51 -16.62
N THR A 611 20.68 30.37 -16.89
CA THR A 611 20.47 29.15 -16.09
C THR A 611 21.06 29.33 -14.70
N LYS A 612 20.32 28.91 -13.67
CA LYS A 612 20.74 29.04 -12.26
C LYS A 612 22.05 28.31 -11.95
N SER A 613 22.38 27.27 -12.73
CA SER A 613 23.57 26.46 -12.57
C SER A 613 24.11 26.02 -13.93
N SER A 614 25.41 26.15 -14.12
CA SER A 614 26.09 25.73 -15.34
C SER A 614 26.11 24.21 -15.51
N ARG A 615 26.04 23.46 -14.40
CA ARG A 615 26.01 21.98 -14.35
C ARG A 615 24.60 21.40 -14.42
N SER A 616 23.58 22.24 -14.44
CA SER A 616 22.19 21.79 -14.47
C SER A 616 21.95 20.93 -15.71
N ILE A 617 21.23 19.83 -15.58
CA ILE A 617 20.88 18.93 -16.69
C ILE A 617 19.67 19.50 -17.45
N ASP A 618 19.60 19.34 -18.78
CA ASP A 618 18.47 19.87 -19.56
C ASP A 618 17.26 18.95 -19.50
N VAL A 619 17.47 17.64 -19.73
CA VAL A 619 16.43 16.61 -19.66
C VAL A 619 16.88 15.46 -18.78
N VAL A 620 16.08 15.12 -17.78
CA VAL A 620 16.29 13.95 -16.91
C VAL A 620 15.16 12.96 -17.17
N VAL A 621 15.51 11.70 -17.44
CA VAL A 621 14.54 10.62 -17.60
C VAL A 621 14.79 9.59 -16.50
N THR A 622 13.73 9.12 -15.84
CA THR A 622 13.87 8.19 -14.71
C THR A 622 12.76 7.17 -14.67
N GLY A 623 13.07 5.99 -14.13
CA GLY A 623 12.13 4.90 -13.93
C GLY A 623 12.79 3.74 -13.17
N CYS A 624 12.13 2.59 -13.15
CA CYS A 624 12.63 1.33 -12.60
C CYS A 624 12.51 0.21 -13.63
N GLU A 625 13.46 -0.73 -13.62
CA GLU A 625 13.44 -1.97 -14.42
C GLU A 625 13.10 -1.73 -15.89
N VAL A 626 12.05 -2.35 -16.42
CA VAL A 626 11.61 -2.20 -17.80
C VAL A 626 11.26 -0.75 -18.15
N SER A 627 10.68 0.00 -17.21
CA SER A 627 10.39 1.43 -17.43
C SER A 627 11.67 2.26 -17.51
N LEU A 628 12.72 1.90 -16.74
CA LEU A 628 14.04 2.52 -16.87
C LEU A 628 14.71 2.16 -18.19
N TRP A 629 14.62 0.90 -18.62
CA TRP A 629 15.20 0.45 -19.88
C TRP A 629 14.61 1.23 -21.08
N LEU A 630 13.29 1.43 -21.11
CA LEU A 630 12.63 2.27 -22.11
C LEU A 630 13.04 3.74 -22.02
N ALA A 631 13.15 4.27 -20.79
CA ALA A 631 13.63 5.62 -20.54
C ALA A 631 15.07 5.84 -21.05
N GLU A 632 15.94 4.83 -20.92
CA GLU A 632 17.31 4.85 -21.44
C GLU A 632 17.34 4.87 -22.97
N GLN A 633 16.47 4.10 -23.64
CA GLN A 633 16.36 4.16 -25.11
C GLN A 633 15.92 5.55 -25.57
N PHE A 634 14.88 6.11 -24.95
CA PHE A 634 14.40 7.46 -25.26
C PHE A 634 15.46 8.54 -25.00
N ALA A 635 16.22 8.43 -23.91
CA ALA A 635 17.32 9.34 -23.61
C ALA A 635 18.46 9.22 -24.64
N ALA A 636 18.78 7.99 -25.08
CA ALA A 636 19.77 7.76 -26.12
C ALA A 636 19.34 8.37 -27.46
N ASP A 637 18.06 8.23 -27.85
CA ASP A 637 17.52 8.83 -29.07
C ASP A 637 17.63 10.37 -29.03
N LEU A 638 17.28 10.99 -27.90
CA LEU A 638 17.45 12.44 -27.71
C LEU A 638 18.92 12.87 -27.79
N GLN A 639 19.82 12.12 -27.15
CA GLN A 639 21.24 12.43 -27.12
C GLN A 639 21.89 12.29 -28.51
N GLN A 640 21.47 11.29 -29.29
CA GLN A 640 21.92 11.10 -30.66
C GLN A 640 21.39 12.18 -31.60
N ALA A 641 20.09 12.52 -31.50
CA ALA A 641 19.46 13.55 -32.32
C ALA A 641 19.98 14.97 -32.00
N PHE A 642 20.35 15.20 -30.73
CA PHE A 642 20.78 16.50 -30.20
C PHE A 642 22.05 16.37 -29.35
N PRO A 643 23.24 16.17 -29.96
CA PRO A 643 24.50 15.89 -29.25
C PRO A 643 24.95 16.91 -28.20
N ARG A 644 24.50 18.17 -28.28
CA ARG A 644 24.83 19.21 -27.29
C ARG A 644 23.74 19.44 -26.25
N LEU A 645 22.60 18.76 -26.36
CA LEU A 645 21.60 18.73 -25.30
C LEU A 645 22.10 17.83 -24.17
N THR A 646 22.09 18.32 -22.93
CA THR A 646 22.52 17.49 -21.78
C THR A 646 21.35 16.63 -21.31
N VAL A 647 21.36 15.34 -21.70
CA VAL A 647 20.32 14.37 -21.35
C VAL A 647 20.88 13.33 -20.38
N LYS A 648 20.12 12.97 -19.34
CA LYS A 648 20.54 11.96 -18.37
C LYS A 648 19.42 10.97 -18.05
N ALA A 649 19.69 9.68 -18.19
CA ALA A 649 18.84 8.60 -17.69
C ALA A 649 19.39 8.09 -16.36
N VAL A 650 18.58 8.08 -15.31
CA VAL A 650 18.99 7.62 -13.97
C VAL A 650 17.86 6.82 -13.33
N SER A 651 18.18 5.68 -12.70
CA SER A 651 17.23 4.91 -11.90
C SER A 651 16.62 5.76 -10.78
N SER A 652 15.31 5.68 -10.58
CA SER A 652 14.63 6.40 -9.49
C SER A 652 15.18 6.01 -8.10
N ASN A 653 15.55 4.74 -7.92
CA ASN A 653 16.20 4.26 -6.69
C ASN A 653 17.53 4.99 -6.42
N LYS A 654 18.35 5.22 -7.47
CA LYS A 654 19.61 5.96 -7.33
C LYS A 654 19.35 7.42 -6.98
N ILE A 655 18.33 8.06 -7.57
CA ILE A 655 17.99 9.44 -7.23
C ILE A 655 17.60 9.55 -5.76
N LEU A 656 16.75 8.66 -5.24
CA LEU A 656 16.38 8.66 -3.82
C LEU A 656 17.58 8.40 -2.90
N GLY A 657 18.40 7.40 -3.23
CA GLY A 657 19.57 7.04 -2.42
C GLY A 657 20.66 8.11 -2.39
N LEU A 658 20.85 8.87 -3.47
CA LEU A 658 21.92 9.87 -3.59
C LEU A 658 21.45 11.30 -3.27
N PHE A 659 20.17 11.61 -3.52
CA PHE A 659 19.65 12.97 -3.40
C PHE A 659 18.65 13.15 -2.26
N GLY A 660 17.97 12.08 -1.82
CA GLY A 660 16.86 12.12 -0.86
C GLY A 660 17.18 11.69 0.56
N GLN A 661 18.45 11.43 0.89
CA GLN A 661 18.85 11.03 2.25
C GLN A 661 19.09 12.25 3.15
N ASP A 662 18.60 12.18 4.38
CA ASP A 662 18.84 13.19 5.44
C ASP A 662 20.30 13.18 5.91
N ILE A 663 20.95 12.01 5.85
CA ILE A 663 22.36 11.82 6.18
C ILE A 663 23.16 11.69 4.88
N PRO A 664 24.23 12.47 4.67
CA PRO A 664 25.05 12.37 3.47
C PRO A 664 25.79 11.02 3.45
N ILE A 665 25.30 10.07 2.64
CA ILE A 665 25.99 8.82 2.36
C ILE A 665 27.23 9.12 1.50
N PRO A 666 28.41 8.56 1.80
CA PRO A 666 29.59 8.72 0.96
C PRO A 666 29.30 8.25 -0.48
N THR A 667 29.28 9.19 -1.43
CA THR A 667 29.06 8.90 -2.86
C THR A 667 30.33 8.39 -3.56
N VAL A 668 31.26 7.81 -2.82
CA VAL A 668 32.56 7.37 -3.34
C VAL A 668 32.33 6.19 -4.30
N GLY A 669 32.69 6.37 -5.57
CA GLY A 669 32.50 5.36 -6.61
C GLY A 669 31.21 5.50 -7.44
N PHE A 670 30.31 6.43 -7.08
CA PHE A 670 29.16 6.77 -7.93
C PHE A 670 29.51 7.93 -8.87
N PRO A 671 29.37 7.76 -10.21
CA PRO A 671 29.57 8.87 -11.15
C PRO A 671 28.52 9.98 -10.92
N ASP A 672 27.33 9.58 -10.46
CA ASP A 672 26.20 10.44 -10.16
C ASP A 672 26.27 10.90 -8.69
N SER A 673 26.19 12.21 -8.43
CA SER A 673 26.15 12.75 -7.06
C SER A 673 25.70 14.21 -7.02
N LYS A 674 25.27 14.70 -5.85
CA LYS A 674 25.01 16.14 -5.62
C LYS A 674 26.21 17.05 -5.95
N LYS A 675 27.44 16.51 -6.03
CA LYS A 675 28.63 17.29 -6.40
C LYS A 675 28.74 17.51 -7.92
N ASN A 676 28.29 16.52 -8.70
CA ASN A 676 28.49 16.48 -10.15
C ASN A 676 27.21 16.83 -10.92
N ASP A 677 26.04 16.51 -10.37
CA ASP A 677 24.75 16.66 -11.01
C ASP A 677 23.87 17.69 -10.32
N ASP A 678 23.13 18.43 -11.12
CA ASP A 678 22.16 19.39 -10.65
C ASP A 678 20.87 19.28 -11.47
N PHE A 679 19.76 19.01 -10.78
CA PHE A 679 18.43 18.87 -11.37
C PHE A 679 17.61 20.18 -11.34
N THR A 680 18.22 21.28 -10.89
CA THR A 680 17.56 22.58 -10.79
C THR A 680 17.05 23.04 -12.14
N ASP A 681 15.76 23.36 -12.24
CA ASP A 681 15.08 23.78 -13.47
C ASP A 681 15.20 22.78 -14.66
N SER A 682 15.54 21.51 -14.41
CA SER A 682 15.57 20.46 -15.46
C SER A 682 14.16 20.07 -15.91
N VAL A 683 14.01 19.61 -17.15
CA VAL A 683 12.78 18.94 -17.60
C VAL A 683 12.87 17.47 -17.21
N VAL A 684 11.99 17.00 -16.34
CA VAL A 684 12.01 15.63 -15.79
C VAL A 684 10.88 14.83 -16.40
N ILE A 685 11.18 13.65 -16.95
CA ILE A 685 10.20 12.69 -17.46
C ILE A 685 10.33 11.40 -16.63
N VAL A 686 9.31 11.10 -15.85
CA VAL A 686 9.21 9.87 -15.07
C VAL A 686 8.46 8.83 -15.89
N VAL A 687 9.05 7.66 -16.12
CA VAL A 687 8.43 6.54 -16.83
C VAL A 687 8.03 5.50 -15.79
N SER A 688 6.73 5.26 -15.65
CA SER A 688 6.18 4.26 -14.73
C SER A 688 4.81 3.82 -15.22
N HIS A 689 4.74 2.62 -15.81
CA HIS A 689 3.49 2.08 -16.35
C HIS A 689 2.36 2.05 -15.29
N SER A 690 2.62 1.49 -14.10
CA SER A 690 1.60 1.45 -13.03
C SER A 690 1.30 2.83 -12.44
N GLY A 691 2.26 3.76 -12.49
CA GLY A 691 2.21 5.05 -11.79
C GLY A 691 2.10 4.93 -10.26
N GLY A 692 2.24 3.74 -9.70
CA GLY A 692 2.18 3.43 -8.27
C GLY A 692 3.45 2.78 -7.72
N THR A 693 4.50 2.63 -8.54
CA THR A 693 5.81 2.17 -8.08
C THR A 693 6.41 3.23 -7.14
N PHE A 694 6.80 2.81 -5.93
CA PHE A 694 7.27 3.72 -4.88
C PHE A 694 8.42 4.62 -5.33
N ALA A 695 9.47 4.05 -5.93
CA ALA A 695 10.68 4.82 -6.22
C ALA A 695 10.44 5.96 -7.24
N PRO A 696 9.77 5.74 -8.39
CA PRO A 696 9.35 6.81 -9.29
C PRO A 696 8.44 7.85 -8.61
N LEU A 697 7.47 7.42 -7.79
CA LEU A 697 6.56 8.30 -7.06
C LEU A 697 7.34 9.23 -6.10
N ALA A 698 8.12 8.66 -5.18
CA ALA A 698 8.91 9.40 -4.22
C ALA A 698 9.97 10.31 -4.90
N THR A 699 10.58 9.85 -6.00
CA THR A 699 11.51 10.67 -6.80
C THR A 699 10.81 11.90 -7.36
N SER A 700 9.59 11.74 -7.88
CA SER A 700 8.82 12.87 -8.38
C SER A 700 8.57 13.92 -7.30
N ASN A 701 8.37 13.50 -6.03
CA ASN A 701 8.17 14.39 -4.89
C ASN A 701 9.44 15.14 -4.50
N LEU A 702 10.54 14.39 -4.35
CA LEU A 702 11.85 14.95 -4.05
C LEU A 702 12.22 16.06 -5.04
N LEU A 703 11.98 15.83 -6.33
CA LEU A 703 12.35 16.75 -7.41
C LEU A 703 11.43 17.97 -7.53
N VAL A 704 10.24 18.01 -6.92
CA VAL A 704 9.36 19.20 -6.92
C VAL A 704 10.08 20.43 -6.34
N SER A 705 10.95 20.20 -5.35
CA SER A 705 11.78 21.26 -4.75
C SER A 705 12.79 21.86 -5.74
N SER A 706 13.21 21.08 -6.74
CA SER A 706 14.28 21.44 -7.69
C SER A 706 13.73 21.93 -9.03
N THR A 707 12.57 21.43 -9.46
CA THR A 707 11.97 21.81 -10.74
C THR A 707 10.45 21.67 -10.72
N SER A 708 9.78 22.61 -11.40
CA SER A 708 8.34 22.55 -11.66
C SER A 708 8.01 21.77 -12.94
N SER A 709 9.01 21.36 -13.73
CA SER A 709 8.85 20.81 -15.08
C SER A 709 8.92 19.29 -15.06
N ILE A 710 8.03 18.66 -14.28
CA ILE A 710 7.98 17.21 -14.09
C ILE A 710 6.78 16.64 -14.84
N PHE A 711 7.01 15.62 -15.65
CA PHE A 711 6.03 14.91 -16.45
C PHE A 711 6.10 13.42 -16.12
N VAL A 712 4.98 12.71 -16.32
CA VAL A 712 4.94 11.26 -16.16
C VAL A 712 4.35 10.57 -17.39
N VAL A 713 4.90 9.40 -17.73
CA VAL A 713 4.35 8.44 -18.68
C VAL A 713 3.80 7.24 -17.90
N ALA A 714 2.48 7.02 -17.97
CA ALA A 714 1.77 5.98 -17.22
C ALA A 714 0.68 5.27 -18.06
N SER A 715 0.10 4.20 -17.53
CA SER A 715 -0.92 3.40 -18.23
C SER A 715 -2.28 4.08 -18.35
N GLU A 716 -2.63 4.93 -17.37
CA GLU A 716 -3.89 5.68 -17.27
C GLU A 716 -3.67 7.02 -16.56
N TRP A 717 -4.67 7.89 -16.60
CA TRP A 717 -4.64 9.22 -15.96
C TRP A 717 -4.76 9.16 -14.44
N ASP A 718 -5.46 8.14 -13.96
CA ASP A 718 -5.76 7.91 -12.57
C ASP A 718 -4.71 7.00 -11.91
N THR A 719 -3.51 7.57 -11.74
CA THR A 719 -2.40 6.95 -11.02
C THR A 719 -1.92 7.85 -9.88
N GLN A 720 -1.23 7.25 -8.90
CA GLN A 720 -0.72 7.98 -7.72
C GLN A 720 0.21 9.12 -8.12
N ILE A 721 1.18 8.83 -8.97
CA ILE A 721 2.10 9.85 -9.49
C ILE A 721 1.36 10.92 -10.29
N GLY A 722 0.33 10.54 -11.05
CA GLY A 722 -0.53 11.49 -11.76
C GLY A 722 -1.24 12.45 -10.81
N LYS A 723 -1.78 11.95 -9.69
CA LYS A 723 -2.40 12.77 -8.64
C LYS A 723 -1.40 13.74 -8.02
N GLN A 724 -0.21 13.26 -7.68
CA GLN A 724 0.82 14.10 -7.09
C GLN A 724 1.25 15.24 -8.03
N LEU A 725 1.44 14.94 -9.33
CA LEU A 725 1.82 15.96 -10.30
C LEU A 725 0.72 17.00 -10.55
N ARG A 726 -0.56 16.65 -10.38
CA ARG A 726 -1.69 17.60 -10.43
C ARG A 726 -1.69 18.58 -9.25
N ALA A 727 -1.12 18.21 -8.11
CA ALA A 727 -1.04 19.08 -6.93
C ALA A 727 0.04 20.17 -7.05
N ILE A 728 0.99 20.03 -7.99
CA ILE A 728 2.04 21.03 -8.18
C ILE A 728 1.42 22.30 -8.79
N LYS A 729 1.50 23.41 -8.04
CA LYS A 729 1.02 24.72 -8.47
C LYS A 729 1.52 25.06 -9.87
N SER A 730 0.63 25.57 -10.71
CA SER A 730 0.95 26.00 -12.06
C SER A 730 0.45 27.41 -12.30
N ASP A 731 1.29 28.24 -12.92
CA ASP A 731 1.00 29.66 -13.18
C ASP A 731 0.07 29.86 -14.40
N GLY A 732 -0.57 28.80 -14.91
CA GLY A 732 -1.37 28.85 -16.13
C GLY A 732 -2.61 27.94 -16.07
N ALA A 733 -3.67 28.33 -16.78
CA ALA A 733 -4.98 27.68 -16.74
C ALA A 733 -4.99 26.21 -17.27
N PHE A 734 -3.95 25.77 -17.99
CA PHE A 734 -3.88 24.44 -18.61
C PHE A 734 -2.44 23.88 -18.57
N CYS A 735 -2.01 23.35 -17.43
CA CYS A 735 -0.69 22.72 -17.26
C CYS A 735 -0.80 21.21 -17.01
N SER A 736 -1.20 20.46 -18.03
CA SER A 736 -1.18 18.99 -17.97
C SER A 736 0.25 18.44 -17.91
N ARG A 737 0.45 17.37 -17.12
CA ARG A 737 1.77 16.75 -16.85
C ARG A 737 1.76 15.22 -17.04
N ILE A 738 0.65 14.66 -17.47
CA ILE A 738 0.44 13.21 -17.53
C ILE A 738 0.32 12.82 -19.00
N PHE A 739 1.19 11.92 -19.42
CA PHE A 739 1.06 11.16 -20.65
C PHE A 739 0.50 9.78 -20.29
N SER A 740 -0.53 9.36 -21.01
CA SER A 740 -1.19 8.09 -20.80
C SER A 740 -1.17 7.24 -22.06
N THR A 741 -0.82 5.96 -21.92
CA THR A 741 -0.95 4.98 -23.01
C THR A 741 -2.39 4.50 -23.19
N ASP A 742 -3.31 4.88 -22.30
CA ASP A 742 -4.72 4.50 -22.26
C ASP A 742 -5.00 2.98 -22.22
N VAL A 743 -3.96 2.18 -21.93
CA VAL A 743 -4.05 0.73 -21.86
C VAL A 743 -4.71 0.27 -20.56
N GLY A 744 -4.63 1.07 -19.49
CA GLY A 744 -5.13 0.71 -18.16
C GLY A 744 -4.26 -0.35 -17.47
N VAL A 745 -4.81 -1.01 -16.45
CA VAL A 745 -4.05 -2.00 -15.68
C VAL A 745 -3.80 -3.28 -16.47
N ARG A 746 -2.56 -3.76 -16.43
CA ARG A 746 -2.11 -4.99 -17.07
C ARG A 746 -1.41 -5.90 -16.05
N PRO A 747 -2.06 -7.01 -15.67
CA PRO A 747 -1.61 -7.86 -14.55
C PRO A 747 -0.60 -8.94 -14.92
N ALA A 748 -0.31 -9.15 -16.21
CA ALA A 748 0.71 -10.10 -16.62
C ALA A 748 2.08 -9.70 -16.04
N GLU A 749 2.69 -10.61 -15.29
CA GLU A 749 4.04 -10.40 -14.72
C GLU A 749 5.08 -10.19 -15.84
N PRO A 750 5.13 -11.02 -16.90
CA PRO A 750 5.87 -10.67 -18.11
C PRO A 750 5.19 -9.49 -18.82
N CYS A 751 5.78 -8.31 -18.67
CA CYS A 751 5.32 -7.10 -19.34
C CYS A 751 5.42 -7.26 -20.87
N SER A 752 4.31 -7.09 -21.58
CA SER A 752 4.24 -7.20 -23.05
C SER A 752 3.63 -5.93 -23.66
N VAL A 753 2.29 -5.78 -23.63
CA VAL A 753 1.60 -4.60 -24.18
C VAL A 753 1.97 -3.31 -23.47
N SER A 754 2.24 -3.38 -22.17
CA SER A 754 2.72 -2.23 -21.37
C SER A 754 4.02 -1.65 -21.92
N VAL A 755 4.93 -2.52 -22.37
CA VAL A 755 6.23 -2.14 -22.96
C VAL A 755 6.02 -1.51 -24.32
N ALA A 756 5.30 -2.20 -25.21
CA ALA A 756 5.03 -1.73 -26.56
C ALA A 756 4.29 -0.38 -26.56
N ALA A 757 3.28 -0.23 -25.71
CA ALA A 757 2.49 0.99 -25.60
C ALA A 757 3.32 2.16 -25.03
N THR A 758 4.15 1.90 -24.02
CA THR A 758 5.04 2.94 -23.45
C THR A 758 6.08 3.39 -24.47
N GLN A 759 6.70 2.46 -25.20
CA GLN A 759 7.64 2.78 -26.28
C GLN A 759 6.97 3.62 -27.36
N GLN A 760 5.77 3.21 -27.82
CA GLN A 760 5.01 3.96 -28.82
C GLN A 760 4.73 5.41 -28.38
N LEU A 761 4.36 5.61 -27.11
CA LEU A 761 4.09 6.94 -26.57
C LEU A 761 5.37 7.76 -26.45
N LEU A 762 6.48 7.17 -26.02
CA LEU A 762 7.79 7.83 -26.00
C LEU A 762 8.26 8.25 -27.39
N THR A 763 8.01 7.45 -28.43
CA THR A 763 8.27 7.82 -29.83
C THR A 763 7.47 9.06 -30.24
N GLN A 764 6.19 9.14 -29.87
CA GLN A 764 5.35 10.33 -30.14
C GLN A 764 5.87 11.58 -29.40
N ILE A 765 6.29 11.42 -28.13
CA ILE A 765 6.91 12.49 -27.34
C ILE A 765 8.23 12.95 -27.99
N PHE A 766 9.07 12.01 -28.42
CA PHE A 766 10.35 12.29 -29.07
C PHE A 766 10.15 13.12 -30.36
N MET A 767 9.23 12.70 -31.22
CA MET A 767 8.93 13.44 -32.45
C MET A 767 8.42 14.84 -32.14
N HIS A 768 7.56 15.00 -31.13
CA HIS A 768 7.06 16.31 -30.71
C HIS A 768 8.17 17.22 -30.18
N MET A 769 9.04 16.72 -29.29
CA MET A 769 10.19 17.46 -28.77
C MET A 769 11.14 17.87 -29.89
N SER A 770 11.39 16.96 -30.83
CA SER A 770 12.26 17.22 -31.97
C SER A 770 11.69 18.32 -32.87
N LEU A 771 10.39 18.30 -33.16
CA LEU A 771 9.74 19.38 -33.92
C LEU A 771 9.85 20.74 -33.23
N VAL A 772 9.79 20.79 -31.89
CA VAL A 772 9.96 22.03 -31.12
C VAL A 772 11.37 22.59 -31.27
N ILE A 773 12.39 21.74 -31.15
CA ILE A 773 13.80 22.14 -31.31
C ILE A 773 14.08 22.56 -32.76
N LEU A 774 13.64 21.76 -33.73
CA LEU A 774 13.84 22.01 -35.15
C LEU A 774 13.04 23.21 -35.68
N GLY A 775 12.01 23.64 -34.94
CA GLY A 775 11.17 24.79 -35.26
C GLY A 775 11.86 26.14 -35.09
N ASN A 776 12.97 26.22 -34.35
CA ASN A 776 13.72 27.45 -34.10
C ASN A 776 15.19 27.27 -34.50
N ALA A 777 15.73 28.21 -35.30
CA ALA A 777 17.10 28.16 -35.77
C ALA A 777 18.13 28.21 -34.64
N ASP A 778 17.88 28.99 -33.59
CA ASP A 778 18.80 29.16 -32.46
C ASP A 778 18.84 27.88 -31.61
N TYR A 779 17.69 27.26 -31.38
CA TYR A 779 17.61 25.97 -30.68
C TYR A 779 18.41 24.89 -31.42
N ARG A 780 18.21 24.76 -32.74
CA ARG A 780 18.98 23.80 -33.57
C ARG A 780 20.48 23.98 -33.44
N LYS A 781 20.94 25.24 -33.53
CA LYS A 781 22.37 25.57 -33.45
C LYS A 781 22.93 25.27 -32.07
N TYR A 782 22.19 25.61 -31.02
CA TYR A 782 22.59 25.35 -29.64
C TYR A 782 22.68 23.86 -29.33
N THR A 783 21.63 23.10 -29.66
CA THR A 783 21.56 21.66 -29.37
C THR A 783 22.43 20.81 -30.29
N GLY A 784 22.99 21.40 -31.35
CA GLY A 784 23.80 20.71 -32.34
C GLY A 784 23.00 19.69 -33.15
N ALA A 785 21.72 19.98 -33.42
CA ALA A 785 20.79 19.04 -34.03
C ALA A 785 21.36 18.38 -35.29
N VAL A 786 21.41 17.04 -35.28
CA VAL A 786 21.80 16.23 -36.45
C VAL A 786 20.60 15.70 -37.21
N VAL A 787 19.47 15.52 -36.51
CA VAL A 787 18.20 15.11 -37.10
C VAL A 787 17.57 16.26 -37.90
N THR A 788 16.92 15.94 -39.01
CA THR A 788 16.22 16.89 -39.87
C THR A 788 14.70 16.71 -39.80
N LYS A 789 13.96 17.69 -40.34
CA LYS A 789 12.49 17.56 -40.48
C LYS A 789 12.11 16.43 -41.44
N HIS A 790 12.97 16.09 -42.39
CA HIS A 790 12.75 14.97 -43.31
C HIS A 790 12.88 13.63 -42.57
N ASP A 791 13.91 13.47 -41.74
CA ASP A 791 14.09 12.27 -40.93
C ASP A 791 12.90 12.02 -39.99
N LEU A 792 12.35 13.09 -39.39
CA LEU A 792 11.14 12.99 -38.57
C LEU A 792 9.89 12.61 -39.38
N ALA A 793 9.76 13.10 -40.62
CA ALA A 793 8.65 12.72 -41.48
C ALA A 793 8.75 11.24 -41.89
N GLU A 794 9.97 10.75 -42.13
CA GLU A 794 10.23 9.35 -42.42
C GLU A 794 10.00 8.46 -41.20
N LEU A 795 10.41 8.89 -40.00
CA LEU A 795 10.10 8.20 -38.75
C LEU A 795 8.58 8.09 -38.52
N GLU A 796 7.82 9.17 -38.74
CA GLU A 796 6.37 9.14 -38.62
C GLU A 796 5.71 8.21 -39.66
N ARG A 797 6.24 8.18 -40.90
CA ARG A 797 5.80 7.23 -41.93
C ARG A 797 6.03 5.78 -41.50
N CYS A 798 7.23 5.46 -41.01
CA CYS A 798 7.57 4.14 -40.48
C CYS A 798 6.71 3.77 -39.27
N ASN A 799 6.49 4.72 -38.37
CA ASN A 799 5.64 4.57 -37.18
C ASN A 799 4.19 4.18 -37.57
N GLN A 800 3.61 4.83 -38.58
CA GLN A 800 2.28 4.49 -39.08
C GLN A 800 2.22 3.11 -39.75
N MET A 801 3.23 2.79 -40.59
CA MET A 801 3.31 1.49 -41.27
C MET A 801 3.55 0.32 -40.31
N ASN A 802 4.16 0.58 -39.15
CA ASN A 802 4.47 -0.44 -38.15
C ASN A 802 3.21 -1.17 -37.64
N ILE A 803 2.04 -0.52 -37.65
CA ILE A 803 0.79 -1.19 -37.22
C ILE A 803 0.51 -2.42 -38.08
N THR A 804 0.57 -2.31 -39.40
CA THR A 804 0.33 -3.44 -40.31
C THR A 804 1.37 -4.55 -40.13
N ALA A 805 2.64 -4.20 -39.92
CA ALA A 805 3.68 -5.18 -39.62
C ALA A 805 3.41 -5.92 -38.30
N LEU A 806 2.93 -5.20 -37.28
CA LEU A 806 2.57 -5.80 -35.99
C LEU A 806 1.35 -6.73 -36.11
N GLU A 807 0.35 -6.41 -36.92
CA GLU A 807 -0.78 -7.32 -37.18
C GLU A 807 -0.30 -8.66 -37.74
N GLU A 808 0.73 -8.65 -38.60
CA GLU A 808 1.36 -9.86 -39.12
C GLU A 808 2.18 -10.59 -38.05
N ILE A 809 2.97 -9.88 -37.25
CA ILE A 809 3.81 -10.48 -36.19
C ILE A 809 2.95 -11.15 -35.10
N VAL A 810 1.86 -10.48 -34.71
CA VAL A 810 0.99 -10.85 -33.58
C VAL A 810 -0.15 -11.79 -34.01
N GLY A 811 -0.51 -11.82 -35.30
CA GLY A 811 -1.61 -12.65 -35.82
C GLY A 811 -3.01 -12.10 -35.49
N VAL A 812 -3.11 -10.83 -35.10
CA VAL A 812 -4.39 -10.17 -34.76
C VAL A 812 -4.38 -8.76 -35.34
N LYS A 813 -5.43 -8.39 -36.07
CA LYS A 813 -5.61 -7.03 -36.57
C LYS A 813 -5.85 -6.06 -35.42
N ALA A 814 -5.55 -4.79 -35.62
CA ALA A 814 -5.92 -3.73 -34.69
C ALA A 814 -7.45 -3.62 -34.49
N THR A 815 -8.28 -4.17 -35.39
CA THR A 815 -9.75 -4.31 -35.19
C THR A 815 -10.13 -5.42 -34.18
N GLY A 816 -9.18 -6.28 -33.78
CA GLY A 816 -9.40 -7.44 -32.92
C GLY A 816 -9.68 -8.74 -33.66
N GLU A 817 -9.74 -8.71 -35.00
CA GLU A 817 -9.92 -9.91 -35.82
C GLU A 817 -8.62 -10.74 -35.86
N LYS A 818 -8.72 -12.05 -35.64
CA LYS A 818 -7.59 -12.97 -35.84
C LYS A 818 -7.24 -13.08 -37.33
N VAL A 819 -5.95 -13.20 -37.62
CA VAL A 819 -5.41 -13.36 -38.97
C VAL A 819 -4.55 -14.62 -38.99
N ASP A 820 -4.68 -15.42 -40.04
CA ASP A 820 -3.72 -16.49 -40.29
C ASP A 820 -2.42 -15.86 -40.82
N SER A 821 -1.44 -15.72 -39.93
CA SER A 821 -0.10 -15.21 -40.24
C SER A 821 0.92 -16.33 -40.22
N SER A 822 1.67 -16.49 -41.30
CA SER A 822 2.83 -17.39 -41.34
C SER A 822 3.94 -16.93 -40.40
N THR A 823 4.09 -15.61 -40.24
CA THR A 823 5.13 -15.00 -39.39
C THR A 823 4.85 -15.29 -37.92
N GLU A 824 3.61 -15.10 -37.46
CA GLU A 824 3.20 -15.43 -36.10
C GLU A 824 3.40 -16.92 -35.79
N ARG A 825 2.98 -17.81 -36.71
CA ARG A 825 3.17 -19.25 -36.55
C ARG A 825 4.65 -19.63 -36.45
N SER A 826 5.50 -19.03 -37.27
CA SER A 826 6.95 -19.27 -37.22
C SER A 826 7.56 -18.78 -35.91
N LEU A 827 7.17 -17.59 -35.44
CA LEU A 827 7.67 -17.02 -34.19
C LEU A 827 7.21 -17.84 -32.97
N ARG A 828 5.97 -18.34 -32.97
CA ARG A 828 5.50 -19.27 -31.94
C ARG A 828 6.26 -20.57 -31.95
N ALA A 829 6.45 -21.19 -33.12
CA ALA A 829 7.21 -22.43 -33.22
C ALA A 829 8.64 -22.26 -32.68
N GLN A 830 9.30 -21.14 -33.01
CA GLN A 830 10.59 -20.80 -32.41
C GLN A 830 10.48 -20.60 -30.90
N GLY A 831 9.45 -19.89 -30.42
CA GLY A 831 9.20 -19.70 -29.00
C GLY A 831 9.00 -21.01 -28.24
N ASP A 832 8.32 -21.98 -28.85
CA ASP A 832 8.12 -23.33 -28.32
C ASP A 832 9.45 -24.08 -28.23
N GLU A 833 10.32 -23.99 -29.25
CA GLU A 833 11.69 -24.55 -29.22
C GLU A 833 12.53 -23.92 -28.09
N TRP A 834 12.48 -22.59 -27.93
CA TRP A 834 13.17 -21.89 -26.85
C TRP A 834 12.64 -22.27 -25.47
N SER A 835 11.32 -22.38 -25.33
CA SER A 835 10.66 -22.84 -24.10
C SER A 835 11.09 -24.26 -23.75
N ASP A 836 11.14 -25.14 -24.75
CA ASP A 836 11.60 -26.51 -24.58
C ASP A 836 13.07 -26.59 -24.17
N HIS A 837 13.93 -25.73 -24.72
CA HIS A 837 15.33 -25.63 -24.32
C HIS A 837 15.47 -25.15 -22.86
N VAL A 838 14.70 -24.14 -22.43
CA VAL A 838 14.67 -23.69 -21.02
C VAL A 838 14.18 -24.80 -20.08
N LEU A 839 13.25 -25.64 -20.52
CA LEU A 839 12.70 -26.74 -19.74
C LEU A 839 13.50 -28.05 -19.85
N GLU A 840 14.50 -28.12 -20.72
CA GLU A 840 15.30 -29.33 -21.01
C GLU A 840 15.92 -29.92 -19.74
N GLY A 841 16.53 -29.08 -18.89
CA GLY A 841 17.11 -29.52 -17.62
C GLY A 841 16.10 -30.13 -16.66
N VAL A 842 14.89 -29.53 -16.57
CA VAL A 842 13.81 -30.04 -15.72
C VAL A 842 13.27 -31.36 -16.26
N LYS A 843 13.05 -31.46 -17.57
CA LYS A 843 12.66 -32.71 -18.23
C LYS A 843 13.71 -33.80 -17.99
N GLY A 844 15.00 -33.45 -18.07
CA GLY A 844 16.12 -34.32 -17.72
C GLY A 844 16.02 -34.87 -16.30
N TRP A 845 15.80 -34.01 -15.29
CA TRP A 845 15.63 -34.44 -13.90
C TRP A 845 14.44 -35.38 -13.71
N MET A 846 13.30 -35.08 -14.34
CA MET A 846 12.11 -35.94 -14.27
C MET A 846 12.37 -37.32 -14.87
N MET A 847 13.06 -37.38 -16.02
CA MET A 847 13.44 -38.65 -16.65
C MET A 847 14.42 -39.44 -15.77
N SER A 848 15.43 -38.79 -15.18
CA SER A 848 16.35 -39.44 -14.25
C SER A 848 15.64 -39.97 -13.01
N PHE A 849 14.72 -39.19 -12.43
CA PHE A 849 13.90 -39.63 -11.30
C PHE A 849 13.05 -40.85 -11.65
N ALA A 850 12.33 -40.80 -12.78
CA ALA A 850 11.50 -41.91 -13.25
C ALA A 850 12.34 -43.17 -13.52
N TYR A 851 13.52 -43.01 -14.13
CA TYR A 851 14.46 -44.11 -14.34
C TYR A 851 14.87 -44.74 -13.01
N ILE A 852 15.32 -43.93 -12.03
CA ILE A 852 15.74 -44.40 -10.69
C ILE A 852 14.61 -45.16 -9.99
N VAL A 853 13.41 -44.56 -9.92
CA VAL A 853 12.24 -45.20 -9.30
C VAL A 853 11.94 -46.53 -9.99
N GLY A 854 11.96 -46.55 -11.32
CA GLY A 854 11.72 -47.75 -12.10
C GLY A 854 12.78 -48.83 -11.86
N THR A 855 14.06 -48.46 -11.84
CA THR A 855 15.18 -49.39 -11.60
C THR A 855 15.17 -49.97 -10.20
N VAL A 856 14.97 -49.11 -9.19
CA VAL A 856 14.96 -49.52 -7.78
C VAL A 856 13.76 -50.43 -7.50
N THR A 857 12.59 -50.12 -8.09
CA THR A 857 11.38 -50.93 -7.93
C THR A 857 11.48 -52.27 -8.66
N ALA A 858 12.05 -52.28 -9.86
CA ALA A 858 12.21 -53.50 -10.67
C ALA A 858 13.37 -54.39 -10.19
N GLY A 859 14.37 -53.81 -9.52
CA GLY A 859 15.58 -54.51 -9.09
C GLY A 859 16.60 -54.77 -10.21
N TYR A 860 16.39 -54.21 -11.41
CA TYR A 860 17.29 -54.31 -12.55
C TYR A 860 17.22 -53.05 -13.43
N PRO A 861 18.31 -52.71 -14.16
CA PRO A 861 18.33 -51.62 -15.13
C PRO A 861 17.25 -51.78 -16.21
N LEU A 862 16.38 -50.77 -16.33
CA LEU A 862 15.32 -50.72 -17.37
C LEU A 862 15.90 -50.58 -18.78
N ILE A 863 17.09 -49.98 -18.89
CA ILE A 863 17.86 -49.86 -20.12
C ILE A 863 19.31 -50.17 -19.75
N THR A 864 19.86 -51.22 -20.37
CA THR A 864 21.29 -51.56 -20.32
C THR A 864 21.95 -51.01 -21.59
N GLY A 865 23.00 -50.21 -21.41
CA GLY A 865 23.84 -49.72 -22.51
C GLY A 865 24.82 -50.76 -23.01
#